data_AF-J2ZLU9-F1
#
_entry.id   AF-J2ZLU9-F1
#
_cell.length_a   1.000
_cell.length_b   1.000
_cell.length_c   1.000
_cell.angle_alpha   90.00
_cell.angle_beta   90.00
_cell.angle_gamma   90.00
#
_symmetry.space_group_name_H-M   'P 1'
#
loop_
_entity.id
_entity.type
_entity.pdbx_description
1 polymer ?
#
loop_
_entity_poly.entity_id
_entity_poly.type
_entity_poly.pdbx_seq_one_letter_code
_entity_poly.pdbx_strand_id
1 'polypeptide(L)'
;MTRLASTAIAVLRPHLSRIPCVTVEGVARYALFLSFTDGSKRASVVTASGVTVEEAWARASAQVVASGTAIRWLRLDWVEAAERATWGALRRQLATIKRNYFRLGIALDPGFAHAFLEVELNANAMLYGGPGQPSAVLNEKNFALYATRRHGVEAPSFADDDPVWLFTTGGLFAGEDGIVHALEGGGLDVGRRAVGQLTAARVEDLVISGSAYLATQVQEDGRFHYGWHPCFDRPIPSYNALRHASTLYAMLEAWEVTRNPALSSAIERGLACLTGVLIRPAELPNGSTAAFLVDTENEIKLGGNAVAILALAKHAELTGKRDHLSLLEALATGILHMQDPASGSFAHVLDYPALDVKQAFRIIYYDGEAAFALMRLHGLTGDPRWLAAVEKAFEHFIQAEHWKAHDHWLSYCVNELTMHRPDERYYSFAIDNFRDYLVFVRDRITTFPTLLELMMAAQRTVTRLAADPALAHLLDGVDLALFERALHRRAHHLLNGHFWPELAMFHANPERIVGSFFIRHHAFRVRIDDVEHYLSGLVAYRRHLLDREAERPAASSPASAATTPRHWTAADVARATGGRWLSPPPPDWQARGLCISPPTMLPGEMVALRLTDPGIGISPQRLGLLKHRPSALIASDVSVVAGADVPALVVPDTGAAILAIGHYARDRMAGRLVAVTGSAGKTTTVAMMAHALSAFGAVGQTRANANLPHGVAWNLASIPWDVPHIVLELAIGRMARTARLARPDVAIFTNILPAHLEYHRDLATVATRKSAIFEGMAPGAVAVLNRDMAEWERVHMAAKARGLSIVHYGASDASDLRLLGYDASAGEVSAQIYGRSLRYRLGAPGEHMALNSLAVLAAVSALGQDLAPALATLAGFTAAAGRGNEFQVTIEGRTLTVIDDAYNANPGSMAAALAALGGRPAAGRRVAVLGEMLELGPQAAEYHAQLAPLIERFAIDRVHAVGDLYGGLWDALPAEQRGTLAGSLEEIRAVLRTDLQAGDTVLLKGSHGTGMYTLPAWLKSQVTTPSALASESARLLPGSLKPNETAD
;
A
#
# COMPACT_ATOMS: atom_id res chain seq x y z
N MET A 1 -1.72 30.11 32.87
CA MET A 1 -1.37 29.81 31.46
C MET A 1 -0.10 28.97 31.35
N THR A 2 1.01 29.33 32.02
CA THR A 2 2.29 28.58 31.99
C THR A 2 2.18 27.10 32.36
N ARG A 3 1.39 26.74 33.39
CA ARG A 3 1.15 25.33 33.75
C ARG A 3 0.39 24.54 32.68
N LEU A 4 -0.54 25.17 31.95
CA LEU A 4 -1.35 24.50 30.93
C LEU A 4 -0.54 24.20 29.67
N ALA A 5 0.31 25.13 29.24
CA ALA A 5 1.24 24.91 28.13
C ALA A 5 2.23 23.77 28.43
N SER A 6 2.79 23.74 29.66
CA SER A 6 3.66 22.65 30.10
C SER A 6 2.97 21.28 30.09
N THR A 7 1.70 21.21 30.51
CA THR A 7 0.92 19.97 30.46
C THR A 7 0.66 19.51 29.02
N ALA A 8 0.31 20.42 28.11
CA ALA A 8 0.04 20.08 26.71
C ALA A 8 1.29 19.52 26.00
N ILE A 9 2.45 20.14 26.23
CA ILE A 9 3.74 19.70 25.66
C ILE A 9 4.19 18.35 26.23
N ALA A 10 3.88 18.07 27.50
CA ALA A 10 4.27 16.83 28.16
C ALA A 10 3.71 15.58 27.47
N VAL A 11 2.55 15.69 26.78
CA VAL A 11 1.90 14.59 26.06
C VAL A 11 2.77 14.06 24.91
N LEU A 12 3.55 14.93 24.25
CA LEU A 12 4.42 14.54 23.13
C LEU A 12 5.80 14.03 23.59
N ARG A 13 6.21 14.34 24.82
CA ARG A 13 7.54 14.01 25.35
C ARG A 13 7.89 12.51 25.32
N PRO A 14 6.98 11.56 25.62
CA PRO A 14 7.29 10.12 25.53
C PRO A 14 7.71 9.66 24.14
N HIS A 15 7.35 10.43 23.10
CA HIS A 15 7.59 10.06 21.71
C HIS A 15 8.95 10.53 21.16
N LEU A 16 9.68 11.38 21.89
CA LEU A 16 10.97 11.95 21.44
C LEU A 16 12.01 10.88 21.14
N SER A 17 12.00 9.79 21.90
CA SER A 17 12.91 8.65 21.70
C SER A 17 12.78 7.99 20.31
N ARG A 18 11.70 8.28 19.57
CA ARG A 18 11.42 7.73 18.23
C ARG A 18 11.89 8.64 17.09
N ILE A 19 12.35 9.85 17.40
CA ILE A 19 12.75 10.84 16.41
C ILE A 19 14.16 10.49 15.91
N PRO A 20 14.36 10.29 14.60
CA PRO A 20 15.68 10.03 14.05
C PRO A 20 16.53 11.30 13.99
N CYS A 21 17.85 11.13 14.06
CA CYS A 21 18.81 12.18 13.74
C CYS A 21 18.95 12.32 12.21
N VAL A 22 19.07 13.55 11.70
CA VAL A 22 19.36 13.81 10.29
C VAL A 22 20.81 14.26 10.13
N THR A 23 21.49 13.77 9.10
CA THR A 23 22.83 14.23 8.72
C THR A 23 22.73 15.13 7.50
N VAL A 24 23.13 16.40 7.65
CA VAL A 24 23.16 17.39 6.57
C VAL A 24 24.57 17.94 6.47
N GLU A 25 25.16 17.83 5.29
CA GLU A 25 26.55 18.27 5.03
C GLU A 25 27.57 17.70 6.03
N GLY A 26 27.41 16.41 6.36
CA GLY A 26 28.30 15.70 7.30
C GLY A 26 28.06 16.02 8.77
N VAL A 27 27.07 16.86 9.10
CA VAL A 27 26.77 17.24 10.49
C VAL A 27 25.44 16.62 10.93
N ALA A 28 25.51 15.70 11.89
CA ALA A 28 24.37 15.09 12.55
C ALA A 28 23.66 16.10 13.47
N ARG A 29 22.33 16.20 13.37
CA ARG A 29 21.51 17.09 14.18
C ARG A 29 20.08 16.59 14.30
N TYR A 30 19.40 17.00 15.36
CA TYR A 30 17.95 16.93 15.48
C TYR A 30 17.38 18.30 15.14
N ALA A 31 16.39 18.36 14.25
CA ALA A 31 15.67 19.59 13.91
C ALA A 31 14.18 19.36 14.16
N LEU A 32 13.63 20.08 15.14
CA LEU A 32 12.26 19.96 15.60
C LEU A 32 11.48 21.23 15.30
N PHE A 33 10.21 21.06 14.92
CA PHE A 33 9.24 22.13 14.73
C PHE A 33 8.05 21.89 15.67
N LEU A 34 7.82 22.79 16.61
CA LEU A 34 6.63 22.79 17.46
C LEU A 34 5.66 23.85 16.97
N SER A 35 4.56 23.41 16.36
CA SER A 35 3.47 24.28 15.91
C SER A 35 2.32 24.23 16.92
N PHE A 36 1.82 25.37 17.38
CA PHE A 36 0.76 25.43 18.39
C PHE A 36 -0.19 26.62 18.20
N THR A 37 -1.45 26.42 18.55
CA THR A 37 -2.49 27.46 18.53
C THR A 37 -3.60 27.17 19.54
N ASP A 38 -4.35 28.22 19.91
CA ASP A 38 -5.65 28.10 20.58
C ASP A 38 -6.82 27.83 19.62
N GLY A 39 -6.57 27.88 18.29
CA GLY A 39 -7.54 27.68 17.23
C GLY A 39 -8.09 28.99 16.64
N SER A 40 -8.03 30.09 17.37
CA SER A 40 -8.58 31.39 16.94
C SER A 40 -7.70 32.10 15.91
N LYS A 41 -6.40 31.77 15.90
CA LYS A 41 -5.40 32.36 15.00
C LYS A 41 -4.46 31.30 14.45
N ARG A 42 -3.77 31.65 13.37
CA ARG A 42 -2.69 30.83 12.80
C ARG A 42 -1.70 30.38 13.88
N ALA A 43 -1.29 29.12 13.79
CA ALA A 43 -0.30 28.54 14.66
C ALA A 43 1.01 29.32 14.65
N SER A 44 1.55 29.53 15.85
CA SER A 44 2.95 29.88 16.03
C SER A 44 3.75 28.59 15.84
N VAL A 45 4.81 28.67 15.06
CA VAL A 45 5.75 27.57 14.91
C VAL A 45 7.00 27.95 15.70
N VAL A 46 7.68 26.99 16.30
CA VAL A 46 8.98 27.17 16.95
C VAL A 46 9.93 26.18 16.31
N THR A 47 11.09 26.64 15.89
CA THR A 47 12.13 25.79 15.30
C THR A 47 13.29 25.71 16.27
N ALA A 48 13.75 24.49 16.56
CA ALA A 48 14.95 24.30 17.35
C ALA A 48 15.77 23.13 16.83
N SER A 49 17.09 23.31 16.87
CA SER A 49 18.04 22.26 16.55
C SER A 49 18.99 22.01 17.70
N GLY A 50 19.51 20.79 17.78
CA GLY A 50 20.44 20.34 18.81
C GLY A 50 21.24 19.12 18.36
N VAL A 51 22.33 18.84 19.07
CA VAL A 51 23.11 17.61 18.82
C VAL A 51 22.42 16.39 19.43
N THR A 52 21.56 16.60 20.43
CA THR A 52 20.64 15.60 21.00
C THR A 52 19.19 16.03 20.80
N VAL A 53 18.27 15.06 20.80
CA VAL A 53 16.82 15.34 20.71
C VAL A 53 16.34 16.08 21.95
N GLU A 54 16.92 15.81 23.11
CA GLU A 54 16.61 16.45 24.38
C GLU A 54 16.99 17.94 24.38
N GLU A 55 18.14 18.31 23.80
CA GLU A 55 18.53 19.70 23.64
C GLU A 55 17.59 20.45 22.69
N ALA A 56 17.31 19.87 21.52
CA ALA A 56 16.40 20.46 20.56
C ALA A 56 15.00 20.64 21.18
N TRP A 57 14.52 19.62 21.90
CA TRP A 57 13.25 19.65 22.60
C TRP A 57 13.22 20.68 23.73
N ALA A 58 14.25 20.75 24.57
CA ALA A 58 14.33 21.72 25.67
C ALA A 58 14.26 23.15 25.13
N ARG A 59 15.00 23.44 24.05
CA ARG A 59 14.97 24.74 23.37
C ARG A 59 13.59 25.04 22.78
N ALA A 60 13.00 24.09 22.07
CA ALA A 60 11.69 24.28 21.44
C ALA A 60 10.58 24.47 22.50
N SER A 61 10.50 23.56 23.47
CA SER A 61 9.48 23.62 24.53
C SER A 61 9.61 24.86 25.41
N ALA A 62 10.82 25.32 25.73
CA ALA A 62 11.03 26.56 26.47
C ALA A 62 10.44 27.77 25.73
N GLN A 63 10.62 27.85 24.40
CA GLN A 63 10.02 28.90 23.58
C GLN A 63 8.48 28.80 23.53
N VAL A 64 7.93 27.59 23.41
CA VAL A 64 6.46 27.40 23.44
C VAL A 64 5.90 27.87 24.79
N VAL A 65 6.52 27.47 25.91
CA VAL A 65 6.10 27.90 27.26
C VAL A 65 6.24 29.41 27.44
N ALA A 66 7.34 30.00 26.95
CA ALA A 66 7.58 31.44 27.01
C ALA A 66 6.57 32.26 26.20
N SER A 67 5.98 31.68 25.14
CA SER A 67 4.97 32.36 24.33
C SER A 67 3.70 32.74 25.10
N GLY A 68 3.41 32.04 26.21
CA GLY A 68 2.19 32.24 27.02
C GLY A 68 0.88 31.87 26.31
N THR A 69 0.93 31.33 25.09
CA THR A 69 -0.26 31.02 24.27
C THR A 69 -1.01 29.82 24.85
N ALA A 70 -2.34 29.89 24.90
CA ALA A 70 -3.16 28.72 25.23
C ALA A 70 -3.04 27.68 24.10
N ILE A 71 -2.82 26.41 24.46
CA ILE A 71 -2.59 25.35 23.47
C ILE A 71 -3.83 24.47 23.39
N ARG A 72 -4.63 24.68 22.35
CA ARG A 72 -5.73 23.79 21.96
C ARG A 72 -5.21 22.68 21.06
N TRP A 73 -4.35 23.03 20.11
CA TRP A 73 -3.74 22.10 19.17
C TRP A 73 -2.23 22.24 19.17
N LEU A 74 -1.54 21.10 19.21
CA LEU A 74 -0.09 21.02 19.23
C LEU A 74 0.39 20.00 18.19
N ARG A 75 1.33 20.39 17.35
CA ARG A 75 1.95 19.54 16.34
C ARG A 75 3.47 19.58 16.50
N LEU A 76 4.09 18.41 16.49
CA LEU A 76 5.54 18.23 16.45
C LEU A 76 5.91 17.64 15.10
N ASP A 77 6.75 18.33 14.34
CA ASP A 77 7.40 17.79 13.15
C ASP A 77 8.90 17.67 13.38
N TRP A 78 9.55 16.69 12.75
CA TRP A 78 11.01 16.56 12.72
C TRP A 78 11.48 16.27 11.31
N VAL A 79 12.71 16.66 10.99
CA VAL A 79 13.33 16.33 9.69
C VAL A 79 13.73 14.86 9.65
N GLU A 80 13.27 14.12 8.64
CA GLU A 80 13.67 12.72 8.41
C GLU A 80 14.79 12.58 7.38
N ALA A 81 14.74 13.39 6.32
CA ALA A 81 15.75 13.45 5.28
C ALA A 81 15.82 14.86 4.73
N ALA A 82 17.00 15.27 4.28
CA ALA A 82 17.19 16.55 3.60
C ALA A 82 18.22 16.42 2.48
N GLU A 83 17.97 17.14 1.38
CA GLU A 83 18.81 17.18 0.19
C GLU A 83 19.12 18.63 -0.16
N ARG A 84 20.39 18.91 -0.48
CA ARG A 84 20.82 20.22 -0.97
C ARG A 84 20.47 20.35 -2.46
N ALA A 85 19.88 21.47 -2.82
CA ALA A 85 19.55 21.88 -4.17
C ALA A 85 19.91 23.36 -4.37
N THR A 86 19.54 23.92 -5.52
CA THR A 86 19.58 25.37 -5.77
C THR A 86 18.18 25.88 -6.10
N TRP A 87 17.93 27.19 -5.97
CA TRP A 87 16.64 27.76 -6.36
C TRP A 87 16.29 27.52 -7.83
N GLY A 88 17.27 27.57 -8.74
CA GLY A 88 17.06 27.28 -10.16
C GLY A 88 16.62 25.83 -10.38
N ALA A 89 17.20 24.87 -9.66
CA ALA A 89 16.77 23.48 -9.69
C ALA A 89 15.36 23.30 -9.10
N LEU A 90 15.06 23.95 -7.98
CA LEU A 90 13.75 23.91 -7.34
C LEU A 90 12.67 24.50 -8.24
N ARG A 91 12.89 25.65 -8.91
CA ARG A 91 11.92 26.23 -9.86
C ARG A 91 11.58 25.26 -11.00
N ARG A 92 12.58 24.59 -11.57
CA ARG A 92 12.37 23.55 -12.60
C ARG A 92 11.54 22.40 -12.06
N GLN A 93 11.79 21.95 -10.83
CA GLN A 93 11.01 20.90 -10.19
C GLN A 93 9.56 21.35 -9.91
N LEU A 94 9.35 22.56 -9.40
CA LEU A 94 8.02 23.10 -9.11
C LEU A 94 7.16 23.20 -10.39
N ALA A 95 7.76 23.53 -11.53
CA ALA A 95 7.07 23.62 -12.82
C ALA A 95 6.44 22.29 -13.27
N THR A 96 7.01 21.14 -12.86
CA THR A 96 6.46 19.80 -13.18
C THR A 96 5.45 19.31 -12.14
N ILE A 97 5.28 20.03 -11.03
CA ILE A 97 4.43 19.61 -9.91
C ILE A 97 3.14 20.42 -9.93
N LYS A 98 2.00 19.74 -9.77
CA LYS A 98 0.69 20.40 -9.70
C LYS A 98 0.63 21.36 -8.50
N ARG A 99 -0.04 22.50 -8.67
CA ARG A 99 -0.25 23.51 -7.64
C ARG A 99 -0.71 22.87 -6.32
N ASN A 100 0.00 23.17 -5.23
CA ASN A 100 -0.22 22.65 -3.86
C ASN A 100 0.05 21.15 -3.65
N TYR A 101 0.77 20.50 -4.58
CA TYR A 101 1.21 19.09 -4.45
C TYR A 101 2.73 18.97 -4.28
N PHE A 102 3.45 20.07 -4.03
CA PHE A 102 4.83 20.00 -3.59
C PHE A 102 4.86 19.55 -2.12
N ARG A 103 5.43 18.36 -1.85
CA ARG A 103 5.29 17.66 -0.56
C ARG A 103 6.54 17.70 0.34
N LEU A 104 7.36 18.75 0.21
CA LEU A 104 8.61 18.92 0.95
C LEU A 104 8.61 20.27 1.69
N GLY A 105 9.34 20.33 2.80
CA GLY A 105 9.74 21.59 3.42
C GLY A 105 10.93 22.22 2.69
N ILE A 106 11.14 23.52 2.93
CA ILE A 106 12.23 24.31 2.36
C ILE A 106 13.02 24.96 3.49
N ALA A 107 14.34 24.79 3.51
CA ALA A 107 15.25 25.50 4.41
C ALA A 107 16.26 26.34 3.63
N LEU A 108 16.55 27.53 4.13
CA LEU A 108 17.52 28.48 3.53
C LEU A 108 18.96 28.26 4.04
N ASP A 109 19.14 27.36 4.98
CA ASP A 109 20.42 27.03 5.58
C ASP A 109 20.45 25.55 6.01
N PRO A 110 21.64 24.91 6.07
CA PRO A 110 21.77 23.51 6.49
C PRO A 110 21.49 23.33 7.99
N GLY A 111 21.47 24.44 8.75
CA GLY A 111 21.02 24.64 10.13
C GLY A 111 19.58 24.21 10.40
N PHE A 112 18.72 24.37 9.39
CA PHE A 112 17.27 24.51 9.56
C PHE A 112 16.86 25.69 10.45
N ALA A 113 17.74 26.68 10.65
CA ALA A 113 17.41 27.87 11.42
C ALA A 113 16.29 28.67 10.72
N HIS A 114 16.36 28.76 9.40
CA HIS A 114 15.38 29.40 8.53
C HIS A 114 14.69 28.33 7.66
N ALA A 115 13.96 27.43 8.31
CA ALA A 115 13.19 26.37 7.67
C ALA A 115 11.68 26.63 7.70
N PHE A 116 11.00 26.14 6.67
CA PHE A 116 9.55 26.26 6.45
C PHE A 116 8.96 24.88 6.12
N LEU A 117 7.98 24.45 6.89
CA LEU A 117 7.25 23.20 6.67
C LEU A 117 6.40 23.27 5.39
N GLU A 118 6.12 22.12 4.78
CA GLU A 118 5.24 22.01 3.61
C GLU A 118 3.88 22.70 3.82
N VAL A 119 3.32 22.56 5.02
CA VAL A 119 2.05 23.15 5.41
C VAL A 119 2.14 24.68 5.56
N GLU A 120 3.28 25.21 6.02
CA GLU A 120 3.53 26.65 6.08
C GLU A 120 3.64 27.25 4.68
N LEU A 121 4.34 26.57 3.76
CA LEU A 121 4.50 26.99 2.36
C LEU A 121 3.13 27.14 1.69
N ASN A 122 2.25 26.16 1.88
CA ASN A 122 0.91 26.16 1.31
C ASN A 122 -0.01 27.18 1.98
N ALA A 123 -0.08 27.20 3.32
CA ALA A 123 -1.02 28.05 4.06
C ALA A 123 -0.67 29.55 4.01
N ASN A 124 0.54 29.91 3.58
CA ASN A 124 0.96 31.28 3.29
C ASN A 124 1.04 31.60 1.78
N ALA A 125 0.57 30.68 0.92
CA ALA A 125 0.61 30.82 -0.53
C ALA A 125 2.01 31.18 -1.07
N MET A 126 3.07 30.60 -0.49
CA MET A 126 4.46 30.80 -0.89
C MET A 126 4.79 30.09 -2.21
N LEU A 127 3.98 29.09 -2.60
CA LEU A 127 4.10 28.32 -3.84
C LEU A 127 2.92 28.54 -4.81
N TYR A 128 2.42 29.78 -4.88
CA TYR A 128 1.24 30.16 -5.67
C TYR A 128 1.54 31.17 -6.80
N GLY A 129 1.32 30.76 -8.04
CA GLY A 129 1.49 31.57 -9.25
C GLY A 129 0.22 32.25 -9.78
N GLY A 130 -0.88 32.25 -9.04
CA GLY A 130 -2.16 32.81 -9.51
C GLY A 130 -3.17 31.76 -10.00
N PRO A 131 -4.41 32.17 -10.32
CA PRO A 131 -5.51 31.26 -10.65
C PRO A 131 -5.26 30.48 -11.94
N GLY A 132 -4.65 31.11 -12.95
CA GLY A 132 -4.32 30.50 -14.24
C GLY A 132 -3.09 29.59 -14.24
N GLN A 133 -2.35 29.50 -13.13
CA GLN A 133 -1.16 28.67 -13.05
C GLN A 133 -1.48 27.29 -12.45
N PRO A 134 -1.43 26.20 -13.25
CA PRO A 134 -1.78 24.86 -12.77
C PRO A 134 -0.66 24.17 -12.00
N SER A 135 0.60 24.62 -12.15
CA SER A 135 1.75 24.10 -11.42
C SER A 135 2.04 24.90 -10.14
N ALA A 136 2.88 24.34 -9.26
CA ALA A 136 3.45 25.09 -8.15
C ALA A 136 4.43 26.14 -8.70
N VAL A 137 4.42 27.35 -8.12
CA VAL A 137 5.29 28.45 -8.54
C VAL A 137 5.71 29.24 -7.32
N LEU A 138 7.01 29.49 -7.16
CA LEU A 138 7.53 30.31 -6.08
C LEU A 138 6.94 31.72 -6.15
N ASN A 139 6.29 32.14 -5.07
CA ASN A 139 5.80 33.49 -4.87
C ASN A 139 6.75 34.23 -3.92
N GLU A 140 7.76 34.87 -4.47
CA GLU A 140 8.84 35.51 -3.71
C GLU A 140 8.33 36.56 -2.73
N LYS A 141 7.28 37.32 -3.12
CA LYS A 141 6.65 38.31 -2.24
C LYS A 141 6.04 37.67 -0.99
N ASN A 142 5.22 36.63 -1.18
CA ASN A 142 4.61 35.92 -0.05
C ASN A 142 5.66 35.18 0.77
N PHE A 143 6.68 34.63 0.11
CA PHE A 143 7.79 33.97 0.78
C PHE A 143 8.55 34.94 1.67
N ALA A 144 8.99 36.08 1.15
CA ALA A 144 9.68 37.11 1.91
C ALA A 144 8.82 37.62 3.08
N LEU A 145 7.53 37.92 2.84
CA LEU A 145 6.61 38.37 3.89
C LEU A 145 6.53 37.36 5.05
N TYR A 146 6.40 36.08 4.74
CA TYR A 146 6.33 35.05 5.77
C TYR A 146 7.70 34.79 6.42
N ALA A 147 8.79 34.80 5.67
CA ALA A 147 10.16 34.65 6.19
C ALA A 147 10.50 35.76 7.20
N THR A 148 10.15 37.02 6.90
CA THR A 148 10.33 38.14 7.83
C THR A 148 9.47 37.96 9.08
N ARG A 149 8.20 37.56 8.94
CA ARG A 149 7.31 37.32 10.10
C ARG A 149 7.78 36.15 10.96
N ARG A 150 8.23 35.07 10.33
CA ARG A 150 8.53 33.78 10.96
C ARG A 150 9.89 33.78 11.65
N HIS A 151 10.89 34.34 10.96
CA HIS A 151 12.31 34.22 11.33
C HIS A 151 13.05 35.57 11.36
N GLY A 152 12.40 36.69 11.04
CA GLY A 152 13.06 38.00 10.98
C GLY A 152 13.99 38.18 9.77
N VAL A 153 13.93 37.27 8.78
CA VAL A 153 14.76 37.36 7.57
C VAL A 153 14.16 38.40 6.63
N GLU A 154 14.82 39.54 6.52
CA GLU A 154 14.47 40.59 5.55
C GLU A 154 15.07 40.24 4.18
N ALA A 155 14.24 40.22 3.13
CA ALA A 155 14.64 40.00 1.74
C ALA A 155 15.55 38.77 1.50
N PRO A 156 15.05 37.53 1.71
CA PRO A 156 15.79 36.32 1.35
C PRO A 156 16.16 36.33 -0.15
N SER A 157 17.37 35.87 -0.47
CA SER A 157 17.81 35.74 -1.86
C SER A 157 17.16 34.53 -2.52
N PHE A 158 16.77 34.70 -3.79
CA PHE A 158 16.16 33.66 -4.63
C PHE A 158 16.91 33.50 -5.96
N ALA A 159 18.20 33.88 -6.00
CA ALA A 159 19.05 33.71 -7.17
C ALA A 159 19.23 32.22 -7.48
N ASP A 160 19.27 31.87 -8.77
CA ASP A 160 19.17 30.48 -9.20
C ASP A 160 20.29 29.56 -8.67
N ASP A 161 21.47 30.11 -8.39
CA ASP A 161 22.63 29.39 -7.88
C ASP A 161 22.70 29.34 -6.35
N ASP A 162 21.86 30.12 -5.66
CA ASP A 162 21.84 30.12 -4.21
C ASP A 162 21.32 28.76 -3.68
N PRO A 163 21.95 28.22 -2.63
CA PRO A 163 21.61 26.91 -2.12
C PRO A 163 20.29 26.93 -1.34
N VAL A 164 19.57 25.82 -1.42
CA VAL A 164 18.35 25.56 -0.67
C VAL A 164 18.32 24.10 -0.25
N TRP A 165 17.74 23.77 0.89
CA TRP A 165 17.63 22.40 1.37
C TRP A 165 16.16 21.97 1.37
N LEU A 166 15.87 20.92 0.61
CA LEU A 166 14.54 20.32 0.54
C LEU A 166 14.48 19.18 1.54
N PHE A 167 13.43 19.10 2.35
CA PHE A 167 13.37 18.12 3.42
C PHE A 167 12.00 17.45 3.59
N THR A 168 12.02 16.18 4.02
CA THR A 168 10.83 15.44 4.44
C THR A 168 10.68 15.49 5.95
N THR A 169 9.44 15.30 6.42
CA THR A 169 9.13 15.35 7.84
C THR A 169 8.32 14.15 8.29
N GLY A 170 8.68 13.59 9.45
CA GLY A 170 7.76 12.84 10.28
C GLY A 170 7.06 13.80 11.24
N GLY A 171 5.91 13.39 11.79
CA GLY A 171 5.21 14.26 12.73
C GLY A 171 4.19 13.58 13.64
N LEU A 172 3.81 14.31 14.68
CA LEU A 172 2.79 13.95 15.66
C LEU A 172 1.84 15.13 15.86
N PHE A 173 0.57 14.85 16.10
CA PHE A 173 -0.45 15.83 16.44
C PHE A 173 -1.18 15.44 17.71
N ALA A 174 -1.28 16.37 18.66
CA ALA A 174 -2.11 16.26 19.84
C ALA A 174 -3.23 17.31 19.75
N GLY A 175 -4.48 16.83 19.74
CA GLY A 175 -5.67 17.65 19.75
C GLY A 175 -6.51 17.45 21.02
N GLU A 176 -7.77 17.83 20.94
CA GLU A 176 -8.71 17.80 22.06
C GLU A 176 -9.28 16.40 22.34
N ASP A 177 -9.07 15.44 21.44
CA ASP A 177 -9.51 14.05 21.59
C ASP A 177 -8.63 13.25 22.57
N GLY A 178 -7.56 13.85 23.11
CA GLY A 178 -6.65 13.21 24.04
C GLY A 178 -5.74 12.15 23.41
N ILE A 179 -5.76 12.02 22.08
CA ILE A 179 -4.98 11.04 21.34
C ILE A 179 -3.83 11.77 20.62
N VAL A 180 -2.62 11.17 20.70
CA VAL A 180 -1.49 11.59 19.87
C VAL A 180 -1.55 10.86 18.54
N HIS A 181 -1.88 11.58 17.48
CA HIS A 181 -1.97 11.05 16.12
C HIS A 181 -0.60 11.11 15.45
N ALA A 182 -0.16 9.98 14.90
CA ALA A 182 0.98 9.97 13.98
C ALA A 182 0.57 10.58 12.64
N LEU A 183 1.41 11.47 12.11
CA LEU A 183 1.22 12.08 10.81
C LEU A 183 1.96 11.27 9.74
N GLU A 184 1.34 11.12 8.57
CA GLU A 184 1.96 10.45 7.43
C GLU A 184 3.19 11.25 6.96
N GLY A 185 4.34 10.58 6.84
CA GLY A 185 5.62 11.21 6.48
C GLY A 185 5.97 11.15 4.99
N GLY A 186 5.18 10.46 4.16
CA GLY A 186 5.48 10.26 2.73
C GLY A 186 4.27 10.18 1.82
N GLY A 187 4.49 10.42 0.53
CA GLY A 187 3.46 10.30 -0.52
C GLY A 187 2.48 11.48 -0.58
N LEU A 188 1.26 11.21 -1.04
CA LEU A 188 0.23 12.25 -1.19
C LEU A 188 -0.47 12.58 0.13
N ASP A 189 -0.29 11.75 1.15
CA ASP A 189 -0.94 11.88 2.46
C ASP A 189 -0.09 12.66 3.48
N VAL A 190 1.07 13.17 3.07
CA VAL A 190 2.00 13.90 3.95
C VAL A 190 1.28 14.96 4.80
N GLY A 191 1.54 14.91 6.10
CA GLY A 191 1.16 15.97 7.05
C GLY A 191 -0.27 15.91 7.60
N ARG A 192 -1.07 14.89 7.23
CA ARG A 192 -2.33 14.54 7.93
C ARG A 192 -2.15 13.26 8.75
N ARG A 193 -3.03 13.04 9.73
CA ARG A 193 -3.04 11.80 10.51
C ARG A 193 -3.17 10.55 9.65
N ALA A 194 -2.49 9.49 10.08
CA ALA A 194 -2.63 8.17 9.48
C ALA A 194 -4.05 7.62 9.70
N VAL A 195 -4.72 7.29 8.59
CA VAL A 195 -6.07 6.70 8.61
C VAL A 195 -5.98 5.38 7.87
N GLY A 196 -6.27 4.28 8.59
CA GLY A 196 -6.34 2.94 8.02
C GLY A 196 -7.56 2.77 7.10
N GLN A 197 -8.29 1.66 7.27
CA GLN A 197 -9.52 1.44 6.52
C GLN A 197 -10.62 2.42 6.94
N LEU A 198 -11.36 2.97 5.97
CA LEU A 198 -12.55 3.76 6.23
C LEU A 198 -13.69 2.85 6.66
N THR A 199 -14.15 3.01 7.90
CA THR A 199 -15.35 2.37 8.45
C THR A 199 -16.56 3.29 8.31
N ALA A 200 -17.78 2.75 8.41
CA ALA A 200 -19.00 3.56 8.37
C ALA A 200 -18.98 4.67 9.44
N ALA A 201 -18.56 4.35 10.67
CA ALA A 201 -18.44 5.32 11.77
C ALA A 201 -17.45 6.45 11.47
N ARG A 202 -16.29 6.15 10.88
CA ARG A 202 -15.31 7.19 10.53
C ARG A 202 -15.82 8.11 9.42
N VAL A 203 -16.53 7.56 8.45
CA VAL A 203 -17.15 8.35 7.38
C VAL A 203 -18.26 9.23 7.96
N GLU A 204 -19.03 8.72 8.93
CA GLU A 204 -20.02 9.49 9.66
C GLU A 204 -19.42 10.69 10.40
N ASP A 205 -18.29 10.53 11.08
CA ASP A 205 -17.57 11.64 11.72
C ASP A 205 -17.25 12.77 10.72
N LEU A 206 -16.83 12.41 9.50
CA LEU A 206 -16.53 13.36 8.43
C LEU A 206 -17.80 14.09 7.97
N VAL A 207 -18.91 13.36 7.80
CA VAL A 207 -20.23 13.93 7.44
C VAL A 207 -20.73 14.88 8.53
N ILE A 208 -20.59 14.50 9.81
CA ILE A 208 -20.94 15.36 10.95
C ILE A 208 -20.12 16.64 10.91
N SER A 209 -18.80 16.56 10.75
CA SER A 209 -17.94 17.76 10.75
C SER A 209 -18.22 18.70 9.58
N GLY A 210 -18.40 18.16 8.37
CA GLY A 210 -18.65 18.98 7.18
C GLY A 210 -20.04 19.63 7.17
N SER A 211 -21.06 18.90 7.64
CA SER A 211 -22.42 19.45 7.72
C SER A 211 -22.56 20.47 8.85
N ALA A 212 -21.89 20.25 9.99
CA ALA A 212 -21.79 21.25 11.04
C ALA A 212 -21.13 22.54 10.52
N TYR A 213 -20.04 22.42 9.74
CA TYR A 213 -19.44 23.57 9.07
C TYR A 213 -20.45 24.32 8.19
N LEU A 214 -21.18 23.63 7.29
CA LEU A 214 -22.18 24.29 6.44
C LEU A 214 -23.28 24.99 7.25
N ALA A 215 -23.74 24.38 8.34
CA ALA A 215 -24.73 25.00 9.21
C ALA A 215 -24.26 26.36 9.76
N THR A 216 -22.96 26.48 10.10
CA THR A 216 -22.38 27.76 10.54
C THR A 216 -22.23 28.79 9.43
N GLN A 217 -22.31 28.38 8.16
CA GLN A 217 -22.25 29.30 7.04
C GLN A 217 -23.62 29.92 6.74
N VAL A 218 -24.73 29.38 7.24
CA VAL A 218 -26.08 29.94 7.00
C VAL A 218 -26.34 31.14 7.93
N GLN A 219 -26.42 32.33 7.34
CA GLN A 219 -26.72 33.58 8.04
C GLN A 219 -28.17 33.64 8.56
N GLU A 220 -28.49 34.69 9.30
CA GLU A 220 -29.84 34.91 9.86
C GLU A 220 -30.90 35.09 8.77
N ASP A 221 -30.54 35.72 7.64
CA ASP A 221 -31.41 35.90 6.46
C ASP A 221 -31.53 34.63 5.59
N GLY A 222 -30.89 33.53 6.00
CA GLY A 222 -30.84 32.26 5.29
C GLY A 222 -29.81 32.20 4.15
N ARG A 223 -29.11 33.29 3.81
CA ARG A 223 -28.03 33.23 2.82
C ARG A 223 -26.76 32.63 3.41
N PHE A 224 -26.06 31.82 2.63
CA PHE A 224 -24.73 31.35 3.01
C PHE A 224 -23.64 32.45 3.01
N HIS A 225 -22.68 32.39 3.93
CA HIS A 225 -21.33 32.82 3.63
C HIS A 225 -20.77 31.91 2.54
N TYR A 226 -20.66 32.45 1.31
CA TYR A 226 -20.43 31.62 0.11
C TYR A 226 -19.12 30.82 0.16
N GLY A 227 -18.09 31.39 0.78
CA GLY A 227 -16.84 30.69 1.01
C GLY A 227 -15.72 31.62 1.46
N TRP A 228 -14.55 31.02 1.67
CA TRP A 228 -13.39 31.64 2.27
C TRP A 228 -12.11 31.29 1.51
N HIS A 229 -11.17 32.23 1.51
CA HIS A 229 -9.76 32.03 1.18
C HIS A 229 -8.96 31.86 2.48
N PRO A 230 -8.74 30.63 2.98
CA PRO A 230 -8.27 30.42 4.34
C PRO A 230 -6.82 30.86 4.56
N CYS A 231 -6.02 30.92 3.49
CA CYS A 231 -4.65 31.44 3.55
C CYS A 231 -4.59 32.87 4.11
N PHE A 232 -5.63 33.68 3.89
CA PHE A 232 -5.68 35.10 4.27
C PHE A 232 -6.93 35.49 5.08
N ASP A 233 -7.78 34.52 5.43
CA ASP A 233 -9.08 34.72 6.09
C ASP A 233 -9.96 35.77 5.37
N ARG A 234 -10.07 35.66 4.05
CA ARG A 234 -10.88 36.59 3.23
C ARG A 234 -12.15 35.90 2.73
N PRO A 235 -13.31 36.57 2.80
CA PRO A 235 -14.53 36.05 2.20
C PRO A 235 -14.41 36.06 0.67
N ILE A 236 -15.11 35.14 0.01
CA ILE A 236 -15.28 35.14 -1.44
C ILE A 236 -16.43 36.11 -1.77
N PRO A 237 -16.21 37.16 -2.59
CA PRO A 237 -17.18 38.26 -2.76
C PRO A 237 -18.33 37.96 -3.72
N SER A 238 -18.42 36.74 -4.26
CA SER A 238 -19.46 36.32 -5.19
C SER A 238 -20.55 35.50 -4.49
N TYR A 239 -21.77 35.56 -5.02
CA TYR A 239 -22.86 34.67 -4.63
C TYR A 239 -23.39 33.93 -5.85
N ASN A 240 -23.82 32.68 -5.66
CA ASN A 240 -24.38 31.86 -6.71
C ASN A 240 -25.62 31.15 -6.18
N ALA A 241 -26.79 31.51 -6.68
CA ALA A 241 -28.07 30.97 -6.22
C ALA A 241 -28.20 29.46 -6.47
N LEU A 242 -27.68 28.94 -7.59
CA LEU A 242 -27.65 27.49 -7.86
C LEU A 242 -26.92 26.77 -6.73
N ARG A 243 -25.76 27.29 -6.29
CA ARG A 243 -24.99 26.69 -5.20
C ARG A 243 -25.65 26.80 -3.83
N HIS A 244 -26.47 27.82 -3.60
CA HIS A 244 -27.32 27.86 -2.41
C HIS A 244 -28.24 26.64 -2.36
N ALA A 245 -28.94 26.36 -3.46
CA ALA A 245 -29.91 25.27 -3.54
C ALA A 245 -29.24 23.88 -3.51
N SER A 246 -28.15 23.65 -4.26
CA SER A 246 -27.42 22.38 -4.21
C SER A 246 -26.81 22.10 -2.83
N THR A 247 -26.36 23.14 -2.12
CA THR A 247 -25.79 22.97 -0.78
C THR A 247 -26.89 22.58 0.22
N LEU A 248 -28.09 23.15 0.11
CA LEU A 248 -29.24 22.72 0.91
C LEU A 248 -29.62 21.27 0.66
N TYR A 249 -29.57 20.81 -0.59
CA TYR A 249 -29.78 19.40 -0.92
C TYR A 249 -28.77 18.49 -0.20
N ALA A 250 -27.47 18.78 -0.28
CA ALA A 250 -26.45 18.00 0.43
C ALA A 250 -26.58 18.08 1.96
N MET A 251 -26.99 19.24 2.50
CA MET A 251 -27.27 19.39 3.94
C MET A 251 -28.45 18.51 4.38
N LEU A 252 -29.49 18.37 3.55
CA LEU A 252 -30.62 17.46 3.81
C LEU A 252 -30.19 15.99 3.78
N GLU A 253 -29.33 15.59 2.85
CA GLU A 253 -28.72 14.25 2.82
C GLU A 253 -27.89 13.98 4.10
N ALA A 254 -27.11 14.96 4.55
CA ALA A 254 -26.38 14.86 5.81
C ALA A 254 -27.32 14.83 7.04
N TRP A 255 -28.43 15.57 7.01
CA TRP A 255 -29.41 15.58 8.10
C TRP A 255 -30.18 14.26 8.22
N GLU A 256 -30.45 13.58 7.10
CA GLU A 256 -31.04 12.23 7.08
C GLU A 256 -30.24 11.25 7.95
N VAL A 257 -28.91 11.36 7.90
CA VAL A 257 -27.97 10.54 8.66
C VAL A 257 -27.76 11.06 10.09
N THR A 258 -27.47 12.34 10.25
CA THR A 258 -26.99 12.91 11.52
C THR A 258 -28.11 13.30 12.48
N ARG A 259 -29.30 13.63 11.95
CA ARG A 259 -30.45 14.17 12.69
C ARG A 259 -30.12 15.35 13.61
N ASN A 260 -29.07 16.10 13.28
CA ASN A 260 -28.59 17.20 14.09
C ASN A 260 -29.59 18.40 14.10
N PRO A 261 -30.05 18.89 15.27
CA PRO A 261 -31.01 19.99 15.34
C PRO A 261 -30.50 21.34 14.81
N ALA A 262 -29.22 21.65 15.03
CA ALA A 262 -28.62 22.90 14.55
C ALA A 262 -28.52 22.91 13.02
N LEU A 263 -28.18 21.75 12.43
CA LEU A 263 -28.21 21.55 10.98
C LEU A 263 -29.62 21.75 10.42
N SER A 264 -30.63 21.11 11.03
CA SER A 264 -32.03 21.28 10.64
C SER A 264 -32.48 22.74 10.69
N SER A 265 -32.16 23.47 11.77
CA SER A 265 -32.49 24.90 11.88
C SER A 265 -31.82 25.75 10.79
N ALA A 266 -30.57 25.45 10.44
CA ALA A 266 -29.88 26.13 9.34
C ALA A 266 -30.52 25.82 7.98
N ILE A 267 -30.90 24.56 7.74
CA ILE A 267 -31.62 24.14 6.53
C ILE A 267 -32.93 24.92 6.39
N GLU A 268 -33.74 25.03 7.45
CA GLU A 268 -35.02 25.74 7.39
C GLU A 268 -34.85 27.24 7.06
N ARG A 269 -33.83 27.91 7.63
CA ARG A 269 -33.52 29.31 7.26
C ARG A 269 -33.11 29.42 5.80
N GLY A 270 -32.24 28.52 5.33
CA GLY A 270 -31.82 28.51 3.93
C GLY A 270 -32.99 28.25 2.98
N LEU A 271 -33.86 27.28 3.28
CA LEU A 271 -35.06 27.01 2.49
C LEU A 271 -36.01 28.21 2.46
N ALA A 272 -36.18 28.93 3.57
CA ALA A 272 -36.99 30.15 3.59
C ALA A 272 -36.41 31.25 2.67
N CYS A 273 -35.08 31.39 2.63
CA CYS A 273 -34.42 32.30 1.68
C CYS A 273 -34.60 31.82 0.23
N LEU A 274 -34.41 30.52 -0.02
CA LEU A 274 -34.56 29.91 -1.34
C LEU A 274 -35.97 30.16 -1.91
N THR A 275 -37.01 29.85 -1.15
CA THR A 275 -38.41 29.93 -1.61
C THR A 275 -38.99 31.34 -1.56
N GLY A 276 -38.57 32.17 -0.59
CA GLY A 276 -39.10 33.52 -0.41
C GLY A 276 -38.37 34.62 -1.17
N VAL A 277 -37.12 34.39 -1.58
CA VAL A 277 -36.26 35.44 -2.17
C VAL A 277 -35.66 35.02 -3.50
N LEU A 278 -35.05 33.83 -3.59
CA LEU A 278 -34.26 33.44 -4.77
C LEU A 278 -35.11 32.85 -5.90
N ILE A 279 -36.20 32.13 -5.54
CA ILE A 279 -37.16 31.63 -6.52
C ILE A 279 -38.20 32.71 -6.78
N ARG A 280 -38.40 33.05 -8.05
CA ARG A 280 -39.31 34.11 -8.48
C ARG A 280 -40.28 33.61 -9.55
N PRO A 281 -41.56 34.03 -9.53
CA PRO A 281 -42.51 33.68 -10.58
C PRO A 281 -42.24 34.45 -11.88
N ALA A 282 -42.65 33.87 -13.00
CA ALA A 282 -42.72 34.50 -14.32
C ALA A 282 -43.91 33.93 -15.12
N GLU A 283 -44.51 34.76 -15.98
CA GLU A 283 -45.55 34.32 -16.92
C GLU A 283 -44.89 33.76 -18.19
N LEU A 284 -45.39 32.61 -18.66
CA LEU A 284 -44.94 31.99 -19.90
C LEU A 284 -45.74 32.52 -21.10
N PRO A 285 -45.22 32.40 -22.34
CA PRO A 285 -45.90 32.87 -23.55
C PRO A 285 -47.29 32.25 -23.80
N ASN A 286 -47.57 31.07 -23.22
CA ASN A 286 -48.85 30.37 -23.31
C ASN A 286 -49.87 30.81 -22.23
N GLY A 287 -49.53 31.80 -21.40
CA GLY A 287 -50.37 32.31 -20.31
C GLY A 287 -50.31 31.52 -19.00
N SER A 288 -49.54 30.43 -18.91
CA SER A 288 -49.33 29.73 -17.64
C SER A 288 -48.24 30.39 -16.80
N THR A 289 -48.26 30.21 -15.48
CA THR A 289 -47.21 30.71 -14.58
C THR A 289 -46.16 29.63 -14.30
N ALA A 290 -44.88 30.00 -14.39
CA ALA A 290 -43.75 29.19 -13.96
C ALA A 290 -42.97 29.90 -12.84
N ALA A 291 -42.06 29.18 -12.20
CA ALA A 291 -41.11 29.75 -11.25
C ALA A 291 -39.68 29.42 -11.69
N PHE A 292 -38.75 30.32 -11.36
CA PHE A 292 -37.35 30.15 -11.70
C PHE A 292 -36.46 30.56 -10.53
N LEU A 293 -35.36 29.82 -10.33
CA LEU A 293 -34.27 30.25 -9.48
C LEU A 293 -33.49 31.33 -10.21
N VAL A 294 -33.58 32.57 -9.72
CA VAL A 294 -32.94 33.74 -10.35
C VAL A 294 -31.63 34.02 -9.63
N ASP A 295 -30.53 33.92 -10.37
CA ASP A 295 -29.19 34.22 -9.86
C ASP A 295 -28.88 35.72 -9.96
N THR A 296 -27.69 36.09 -9.52
CA THR A 296 -27.10 37.41 -9.80
C THR A 296 -27.14 37.74 -11.29
N GLU A 297 -27.26 39.04 -11.63
CA GLU A 297 -27.45 39.53 -13.01
C GLU A 297 -28.78 39.13 -13.67
N ASN A 298 -29.77 38.68 -12.88
CA ASN A 298 -31.06 38.20 -13.37
C ASN A 298 -30.95 37.02 -14.35
N GLU A 299 -29.93 36.17 -14.19
CA GLU A 299 -29.81 34.94 -14.97
C GLU A 299 -30.65 33.81 -14.38
N ILE A 300 -31.32 33.04 -15.23
CA ILE A 300 -31.92 31.76 -14.89
C ILE A 300 -31.00 30.67 -15.43
N LYS A 301 -30.50 29.79 -14.56
CA LYS A 301 -29.67 28.64 -14.95
C LYS A 301 -30.51 27.38 -14.85
N LEU A 302 -30.52 26.56 -15.90
CA LEU A 302 -31.25 25.28 -15.92
C LEU A 302 -30.96 24.43 -14.68
N GLY A 303 -29.67 24.23 -14.39
CA GLY A 303 -29.21 23.51 -13.22
C GLY A 303 -29.69 24.11 -11.90
N GLY A 304 -29.86 25.44 -11.84
CA GLY A 304 -30.38 26.15 -10.67
C GLY A 304 -31.82 25.76 -10.34
N ASN A 305 -32.70 25.78 -11.34
CA ASN A 305 -34.09 25.32 -11.18
C ASN A 305 -34.13 23.86 -10.73
N ALA A 306 -33.27 23.04 -11.33
CA ALA A 306 -33.18 21.62 -11.06
C ALA A 306 -32.77 21.31 -9.61
N VAL A 307 -31.65 21.88 -9.14
CA VAL A 307 -31.20 21.61 -7.76
C VAL A 307 -32.11 22.24 -6.70
N ALA A 308 -32.86 23.30 -7.04
CA ALA A 308 -33.93 23.82 -6.17
C ALA A 308 -35.07 22.80 -6.00
N ILE A 309 -35.49 22.14 -7.09
CA ILE A 309 -36.45 21.03 -7.03
C ILE A 309 -35.88 19.89 -6.16
N LEU A 310 -34.62 19.51 -6.36
CA LEU A 310 -33.99 18.43 -5.58
C LEU A 310 -34.00 18.73 -4.08
N ALA A 311 -33.60 19.93 -3.67
CA ALA A 311 -33.61 20.35 -2.26
C ALA A 311 -35.02 20.31 -1.66
N LEU A 312 -36.01 20.91 -2.34
CA LEU A 312 -37.39 20.95 -1.85
C LEU A 312 -38.05 19.56 -1.84
N ALA A 313 -37.80 18.72 -2.84
CA ALA A 313 -38.30 17.35 -2.88
C ALA A 313 -37.70 16.49 -1.77
N LYS A 314 -36.39 16.61 -1.51
CA LYS A 314 -35.71 15.89 -0.41
C LYS A 314 -36.22 16.37 0.95
N HIS A 315 -36.50 17.66 1.12
CA HIS A 315 -37.13 18.19 2.34
C HIS A 315 -38.52 17.61 2.57
N ALA A 316 -39.35 17.57 1.51
CA ALA A 316 -40.68 16.96 1.57
C ALA A 316 -40.60 15.46 1.93
N GLU A 317 -39.66 14.72 1.34
CA GLU A 317 -39.39 13.31 1.64
C GLU A 317 -39.03 13.09 3.12
N LEU A 318 -38.12 13.89 3.67
CA LEU A 318 -37.61 13.71 5.04
C LEU A 318 -38.57 14.21 6.13
N THR A 319 -39.43 15.18 5.83
CA THR A 319 -40.35 15.80 6.81
C THR A 319 -41.80 15.39 6.64
N GLY A 320 -42.19 14.86 5.48
CA GLY A 320 -43.58 14.60 5.11
C GLY A 320 -44.38 15.85 4.76
N LYS A 321 -43.80 17.06 4.85
CA LYS A 321 -44.48 18.31 4.50
C LYS A 321 -44.61 18.47 2.99
N ARG A 322 -45.76 18.98 2.53
CA ARG A 322 -46.05 19.19 1.10
C ARG A 322 -46.33 20.66 0.75
N ASP A 323 -45.98 21.58 1.64
CA ASP A 323 -46.31 23.00 1.53
C ASP A 323 -45.72 23.67 0.28
N HIS A 324 -44.60 23.15 -0.24
CA HIS A 324 -43.92 23.65 -1.44
C HIS A 324 -44.31 22.90 -2.74
N LEU A 325 -45.32 22.03 -2.72
CA LEU A 325 -45.66 21.21 -3.89
C LEU A 325 -46.03 22.05 -5.13
N SER A 326 -46.81 23.12 -4.94
CA SER A 326 -47.16 24.04 -6.04
C SER A 326 -45.93 24.76 -6.62
N LEU A 327 -44.97 25.12 -5.76
CA LEU A 327 -43.72 25.75 -6.18
C LEU A 327 -42.81 24.77 -6.94
N LEU A 328 -42.75 23.52 -6.50
CA LEU A 328 -42.06 22.42 -7.20
C LEU A 328 -42.61 22.22 -8.62
N GLU A 329 -43.94 22.19 -8.77
CA GLU A 329 -44.59 22.09 -10.08
C GLU A 329 -44.32 23.32 -10.95
N ALA A 330 -44.31 24.53 -10.38
CA ALA A 330 -44.00 25.76 -11.10
C ALA A 330 -42.53 25.80 -11.59
N LEU A 331 -41.59 25.32 -10.78
CA LEU A 331 -40.18 25.17 -11.17
C LEU A 331 -40.01 24.12 -12.28
N ALA A 332 -40.68 22.97 -12.17
CA ALA A 332 -40.63 21.93 -13.19
C ALA A 332 -41.25 22.41 -14.52
N THR A 333 -42.33 23.19 -14.45
CA THR A 333 -42.91 23.87 -15.62
C THR A 333 -41.91 24.83 -16.25
N GLY A 334 -41.10 25.54 -15.45
CA GLY A 334 -39.98 26.35 -15.93
C GLY A 334 -38.91 25.52 -16.65
N ILE A 335 -38.56 24.34 -16.14
CA ILE A 335 -37.63 23.42 -16.82
C ILE A 335 -38.21 22.94 -18.16
N LEU A 336 -39.51 22.61 -18.23
CA LEU A 336 -40.14 22.23 -19.50
C LEU A 336 -40.16 23.38 -20.51
N HIS A 337 -40.31 24.63 -20.06
CA HIS A 337 -40.17 25.79 -20.94
C HIS A 337 -38.77 25.91 -21.53
N MET A 338 -37.75 25.47 -20.80
CA MET A 338 -36.36 25.42 -21.25
C MET A 338 -36.06 24.18 -22.11
N GLN A 339 -36.99 23.22 -22.22
CA GLN A 339 -36.82 22.03 -23.04
C GLN A 339 -37.40 22.24 -24.44
N ASP A 340 -36.64 21.92 -25.47
CA ASP A 340 -37.14 21.89 -26.84
C ASP A 340 -38.06 20.65 -27.02
N PRO A 341 -39.35 20.82 -27.33
CA PRO A 341 -40.31 19.71 -27.35
C PRO A 341 -40.06 18.72 -28.50
N ALA A 342 -39.35 19.12 -29.56
CA ALA A 342 -39.09 18.27 -30.72
C ALA A 342 -37.87 17.36 -30.48
N SER A 343 -36.75 17.95 -30.05
CA SER A 343 -35.48 17.28 -29.87
C SER A 343 -35.29 16.69 -28.47
N GLY A 344 -35.89 17.29 -27.43
CA GLY A 344 -35.65 16.94 -26.02
C GLY A 344 -34.43 17.61 -25.39
N SER A 345 -33.66 18.39 -26.16
CA SER A 345 -32.53 19.17 -25.67
C SER A 345 -32.99 20.35 -24.79
N PHE A 346 -32.10 20.85 -23.93
CA PHE A 346 -32.42 21.99 -23.06
C PHE A 346 -31.65 23.26 -23.47
N ALA A 347 -32.25 24.42 -23.26
CA ALA A 347 -31.56 25.69 -23.16
C ALA A 347 -30.97 25.82 -21.75
N HIS A 348 -29.71 26.27 -21.63
CA HIS A 348 -29.02 26.27 -20.33
C HIS A 348 -29.22 27.55 -19.53
N VAL A 349 -29.39 28.70 -20.19
CA VAL A 349 -29.49 30.01 -19.53
C VAL A 349 -30.53 30.90 -20.21
N LEU A 350 -31.44 31.45 -19.41
CA LEU A 350 -32.39 32.48 -19.83
C LEU A 350 -32.14 33.80 -19.10
N ASP A 351 -32.61 34.91 -19.66
CA ASP A 351 -32.71 36.20 -18.97
C ASP A 351 -34.04 36.34 -18.21
N TYR A 352 -34.01 36.79 -16.95
CA TYR A 352 -35.20 37.13 -16.19
C TYR A 352 -35.49 38.65 -16.26
N PRO A 353 -36.76 39.08 -16.42
CA PRO A 353 -37.99 38.29 -16.49
C PRO A 353 -38.44 37.92 -17.92
N ALA A 354 -37.71 38.33 -18.96
CA ALA A 354 -38.13 38.19 -20.35
C ALA A 354 -38.18 36.75 -20.87
N LEU A 355 -37.41 35.85 -20.24
CA LEU A 355 -37.24 34.44 -20.60
C LEU A 355 -36.58 34.20 -21.97
N ASP A 356 -35.93 35.21 -22.53
CA ASP A 356 -35.12 35.07 -23.74
C ASP A 356 -33.93 34.13 -23.49
N VAL A 357 -33.59 33.30 -24.48
CA VAL A 357 -32.43 32.41 -24.41
C VAL A 357 -31.14 33.22 -24.47
N LYS A 358 -30.54 33.44 -23.30
CA LYS A 358 -29.24 34.12 -23.16
C LYS A 358 -28.10 33.25 -23.65
N GLN A 359 -28.13 31.95 -23.31
CA GLN A 359 -27.11 30.99 -23.72
C GLN A 359 -27.72 29.60 -23.84
N ALA A 360 -27.79 29.10 -25.08
CA ALA A 360 -28.35 27.78 -25.38
C ALA A 360 -27.58 26.65 -24.67
N PHE A 361 -26.24 26.68 -24.69
CA PHE A 361 -25.40 25.69 -24.00
C PHE A 361 -24.33 26.37 -23.15
N ARG A 362 -24.24 26.01 -21.86
CA ARG A 362 -23.21 26.50 -20.94
C ARG A 362 -22.31 25.40 -20.40
N ILE A 363 -22.91 24.35 -19.84
CA ILE A 363 -22.21 23.21 -19.24
C ILE A 363 -23.13 22.00 -19.19
N ILE A 364 -22.61 20.83 -19.56
CA ILE A 364 -23.39 19.60 -19.72
C ILE A 364 -24.05 19.10 -18.42
N TYR A 365 -23.50 19.44 -17.25
CA TYR A 365 -24.06 19.03 -15.95
C TYR A 365 -25.50 19.50 -15.72
N TYR A 366 -25.91 20.61 -16.35
CA TYR A 366 -27.26 21.14 -16.19
C TYR A 366 -28.32 20.21 -16.76
N ASP A 367 -27.99 19.47 -17.81
CA ASP A 367 -28.88 18.51 -18.45
C ASP A 367 -29.19 17.34 -17.49
N GLY A 368 -28.15 16.80 -16.86
CA GLY A 368 -28.26 15.73 -15.87
C GLY A 368 -29.02 16.18 -14.62
N GLU A 369 -28.73 17.39 -14.12
CA GLU A 369 -29.43 17.98 -12.97
C GLU A 369 -30.94 18.10 -13.27
N ALA A 370 -31.31 18.67 -14.42
CA ALA A 370 -32.71 18.87 -14.82
C ALA A 370 -33.48 17.55 -14.95
N ALA A 371 -32.90 16.57 -15.65
CA ALA A 371 -33.52 15.27 -15.80
C ALA A 371 -33.69 14.56 -14.44
N PHE A 372 -32.68 14.62 -13.56
CA PHE A 372 -32.77 14.04 -12.22
C PHE A 372 -33.85 14.72 -11.36
N ALA A 373 -33.93 16.05 -11.41
CA ALA A 373 -34.93 16.83 -10.70
C ALA A 373 -36.36 16.44 -11.09
N LEU A 374 -36.64 16.32 -12.39
CA LEU A 374 -37.93 15.88 -12.90
C LEU A 374 -38.25 14.44 -12.47
N MET A 375 -37.27 13.53 -12.45
CA MET A 375 -37.47 12.17 -11.93
C MET A 375 -37.80 12.16 -10.43
N ARG A 376 -37.12 12.98 -9.62
CA ARG A 376 -37.42 13.10 -8.18
C ARG A 376 -38.82 13.67 -7.95
N LEU A 377 -39.24 14.64 -8.74
CA LEU A 377 -40.60 15.18 -8.66
C LEU A 377 -41.65 14.15 -9.11
N HIS A 378 -41.37 13.37 -10.16
CA HIS A 378 -42.22 12.24 -10.57
C HIS A 378 -42.38 11.24 -9.42
N GLY A 379 -41.29 10.84 -8.76
CA GLY A 379 -41.35 9.93 -7.60
C GLY A 379 -42.21 10.47 -6.44
N LEU A 380 -42.26 11.79 -6.26
CA LEU A 380 -43.05 12.44 -5.22
C LEU A 380 -44.54 12.59 -5.56
N THR A 381 -44.85 12.86 -6.84
CA THR A 381 -46.20 13.26 -7.31
C THR A 381 -46.95 12.17 -8.07
N GLY A 382 -46.23 11.26 -8.72
CA GLY A 382 -46.77 10.29 -9.67
C GLY A 382 -47.20 10.89 -11.02
N ASP A 383 -46.98 12.18 -11.26
CA ASP A 383 -47.43 12.85 -12.49
C ASP A 383 -46.60 12.34 -13.69
N PRO A 384 -47.23 11.75 -14.72
CA PRO A 384 -46.53 11.17 -15.86
C PRO A 384 -45.88 12.20 -16.78
N ARG A 385 -46.25 13.50 -16.70
CA ARG A 385 -45.67 14.55 -17.54
C ARG A 385 -44.15 14.68 -17.34
N TRP A 386 -43.70 14.56 -16.09
CA TRP A 386 -42.29 14.68 -15.75
C TRP A 386 -41.47 13.49 -16.27
N LEU A 387 -42.02 12.28 -16.17
CA LEU A 387 -41.38 11.07 -16.72
C LEU A 387 -41.25 11.17 -18.24
N ALA A 388 -42.32 11.59 -18.94
CA ALA A 388 -42.29 11.75 -20.39
C ALA A 388 -41.23 12.77 -20.85
N ALA A 389 -41.08 13.88 -20.11
CA ALA A 389 -40.04 14.88 -20.39
C ALA A 389 -38.62 14.32 -20.19
N VAL A 390 -38.41 13.47 -19.17
CA VAL A 390 -37.13 12.79 -18.94
C VAL A 390 -36.85 11.76 -20.03
N GLU A 391 -37.83 10.94 -20.42
CA GLU A 391 -37.68 10.00 -21.54
C GLU A 391 -37.27 10.73 -22.82
N LYS A 392 -37.90 11.89 -23.10
CA LYS A 392 -37.56 12.74 -24.24
C LYS A 392 -36.14 13.31 -24.15
N ALA A 393 -35.71 13.75 -22.98
CA ALA A 393 -34.33 14.19 -22.75
C ALA A 393 -33.32 13.06 -22.95
N PHE A 394 -33.62 11.85 -22.47
CA PHE A 394 -32.74 10.69 -22.62
C PHE A 394 -32.62 10.20 -24.06
N GLU A 395 -33.66 10.34 -24.89
CA GLU A 395 -33.52 10.14 -26.35
C GLU A 395 -32.41 11.02 -26.92
N HIS A 396 -32.41 12.30 -26.55
CA HIS A 396 -31.37 13.24 -26.96
C HIS A 396 -30.00 12.88 -26.38
N PHE A 397 -29.92 12.62 -25.07
CA PHE A 397 -28.65 12.32 -24.39
C PHE A 397 -27.98 11.06 -24.93
N ILE A 398 -28.77 10.05 -25.29
CA ILE A 398 -28.26 8.83 -25.92
C ILE A 398 -27.72 9.14 -27.31
N GLN A 399 -28.47 9.88 -28.12
CA GLN A 399 -28.03 10.26 -29.48
C GLN A 399 -26.77 11.13 -29.46
N ALA A 400 -26.63 12.01 -28.46
CA ALA A 400 -25.50 12.91 -28.28
C ALA A 400 -24.33 12.31 -27.47
N GLU A 401 -24.43 11.05 -27.06
CA GLU A 401 -23.39 10.32 -26.30
C GLU A 401 -22.96 11.03 -25.00
N HIS A 402 -23.91 11.61 -24.27
CA HIS A 402 -23.62 12.44 -23.09
C HIS A 402 -22.84 11.70 -21.97
N TRP A 403 -22.87 10.36 -21.94
CA TRP A 403 -22.09 9.54 -21.01
C TRP A 403 -20.57 9.76 -21.12
N LYS A 404 -20.06 10.26 -22.25
CA LYS A 404 -18.63 10.60 -22.44
C LYS A 404 -18.16 11.73 -21.51
N ALA A 405 -19.08 12.50 -20.93
CA ALA A 405 -18.75 13.53 -19.95
C ALA A 405 -18.52 12.97 -18.53
N HIS A 406 -18.84 11.70 -18.27
CA HIS A 406 -18.66 11.04 -16.98
C HIS A 406 -19.36 11.79 -15.83
N ASP A 407 -20.62 12.16 -16.04
CA ASP A 407 -21.40 12.98 -15.12
C ASP A 407 -22.18 12.15 -14.08
N HIS A 408 -21.91 12.40 -12.81
CA HIS A 408 -22.65 11.84 -11.69
C HIS A 408 -24.17 12.15 -11.69
N TRP A 409 -24.61 13.33 -12.14
CA TRP A 409 -26.04 13.69 -12.14
C TRP A 409 -26.85 12.82 -13.10
N LEU A 410 -26.29 12.56 -14.29
CA LEU A 410 -26.85 11.59 -15.22
C LEU A 410 -26.93 10.19 -14.60
N SER A 411 -25.91 9.73 -13.87
CA SER A 411 -25.98 8.45 -13.16
C SER A 411 -27.06 8.43 -12.06
N TYR A 412 -27.27 9.54 -11.33
CA TYR A 412 -28.38 9.65 -10.38
C TYR A 412 -29.73 9.55 -11.09
N CYS A 413 -29.91 10.28 -12.19
CA CYS A 413 -31.14 10.24 -12.97
C CYS A 413 -31.44 8.84 -13.52
N VAL A 414 -30.47 8.18 -14.16
CA VAL A 414 -30.67 6.84 -14.72
C VAL A 414 -31.05 5.83 -13.65
N ASN A 415 -30.46 5.93 -12.46
CA ASN A 415 -30.82 5.06 -11.34
C ASN A 415 -32.28 5.19 -10.91
N GLU A 416 -32.90 6.37 -11.05
CA GLU A 416 -34.33 6.57 -10.82
C GLU A 416 -35.15 6.14 -12.05
N LEU A 417 -34.78 6.61 -13.24
CA LEU A 417 -35.49 6.32 -14.50
C LEU A 417 -35.69 4.82 -14.71
N THR A 418 -34.64 4.02 -14.50
CA THR A 418 -34.66 2.57 -14.67
C THR A 418 -35.59 1.83 -13.70
N MET A 419 -35.99 2.45 -12.57
CA MET A 419 -37.01 1.88 -11.68
C MET A 419 -38.42 2.00 -12.26
N HIS A 420 -38.67 3.01 -13.09
CA HIS A 420 -39.97 3.26 -13.74
C HIS A 420 -40.03 2.73 -15.18
N ARG A 421 -38.87 2.66 -15.84
CA ARG A 421 -38.65 2.27 -17.23
C ARG A 421 -37.38 1.42 -17.34
N PRO A 422 -37.46 0.10 -17.10
CA PRO A 422 -36.30 -0.79 -17.12
C PRO A 422 -35.87 -1.14 -18.57
N ASP A 423 -35.63 -0.13 -19.40
CA ASP A 423 -35.13 -0.28 -20.77
C ASP A 423 -33.60 -0.48 -20.74
N GLU A 424 -33.12 -1.49 -21.47
CA GLU A 424 -31.70 -1.85 -21.59
C GLU A 424 -30.81 -0.69 -22.08
N ARG A 425 -31.36 0.21 -22.90
CA ARG A 425 -30.63 1.40 -23.39
C ARG A 425 -30.22 2.33 -22.26
N TYR A 426 -31.06 2.49 -21.24
CA TYR A 426 -30.74 3.34 -20.08
C TYR A 426 -29.67 2.70 -19.20
N TYR A 427 -29.74 1.38 -18.97
CA TYR A 427 -28.68 0.66 -18.25
C TYR A 427 -27.34 0.72 -18.99
N SER A 428 -27.34 0.56 -20.30
CA SER A 428 -26.14 0.69 -21.15
C SER A 428 -25.53 2.09 -21.03
N PHE A 429 -26.36 3.14 -21.11
CA PHE A 429 -25.95 4.52 -20.88
C PHE A 429 -25.28 4.70 -19.51
N ALA A 430 -25.86 4.15 -18.43
CA ALA A 430 -25.27 4.24 -17.09
C ALA A 430 -23.92 3.52 -16.99
N ILE A 431 -23.76 2.36 -17.63
CA ILE A 431 -22.50 1.62 -17.66
C ILE A 431 -21.43 2.41 -18.42
N ASP A 432 -21.76 2.89 -19.62
CA ASP A 432 -20.82 3.64 -20.46
C ASP A 432 -20.34 4.95 -19.79
N ASN A 433 -21.14 5.50 -18.87
CA ASN A 433 -20.78 6.70 -18.10
C ASN A 433 -19.60 6.48 -17.14
N PHE A 434 -19.27 5.24 -16.75
CA PHE A 434 -18.15 4.97 -15.84
C PHE A 434 -17.15 3.90 -16.30
N ARG A 435 -17.56 2.94 -17.14
CA ARG A 435 -16.77 1.74 -17.49
C ARG A 435 -15.35 2.08 -17.93
N ASP A 436 -15.23 3.00 -18.88
CA ASP A 436 -13.95 3.34 -19.51
C ASP A 436 -13.17 4.42 -18.72
N TYR A 437 -13.70 4.85 -17.57
CA TYR A 437 -13.14 5.92 -16.73
C TYR A 437 -12.50 5.41 -15.43
N LEU A 438 -12.59 4.10 -15.13
CA LEU A 438 -12.16 3.52 -13.86
C LEU A 438 -10.66 3.69 -13.56
N VAL A 439 -9.80 3.55 -14.56
CA VAL A 439 -8.35 3.76 -14.42
C VAL A 439 -8.05 5.21 -14.04
N PHE A 440 -8.74 6.16 -14.69
CA PHE A 440 -8.62 7.57 -14.36
C PHE A 440 -9.06 7.85 -12.93
N VAL A 441 -10.22 7.34 -12.50
CA VAL A 441 -10.71 7.51 -11.13
C VAL A 441 -9.69 7.00 -10.11
N ARG A 442 -9.13 5.81 -10.34
CA ARG A 442 -8.15 5.15 -9.48
C ARG A 442 -6.85 5.96 -9.35
N ASP A 443 -6.33 6.46 -10.47
CA ASP A 443 -4.99 7.07 -10.52
C ASP A 443 -5.02 8.60 -10.38
N ARG A 444 -6.21 9.21 -10.33
CA ARG A 444 -6.38 10.65 -10.12
C ARG A 444 -5.82 11.08 -8.77
N ILE A 445 -4.70 11.80 -8.82
CA ILE A 445 -3.98 12.33 -7.66
C ILE A 445 -4.63 13.55 -7.01
N THR A 446 -5.65 14.14 -7.63
CA THR A 446 -6.31 15.33 -7.06
C THR A 446 -7.55 15.00 -6.25
N THR A 447 -7.84 15.84 -5.26
CA THR A 447 -9.13 15.83 -4.59
C THR A 447 -10.22 16.31 -5.55
N PHE A 448 -11.08 15.39 -6.00
CA PHE A 448 -12.18 15.66 -6.93
C PHE A 448 -13.41 14.87 -6.45
N PRO A 449 -14.25 15.47 -5.59
CA PRO A 449 -15.27 14.74 -4.83
C PRO A 449 -16.37 14.13 -5.70
N THR A 450 -16.72 14.77 -6.82
CA THR A 450 -17.76 14.26 -7.74
C THR A 450 -17.41 12.91 -8.36
N LEU A 451 -16.14 12.49 -8.38
CA LEU A 451 -15.79 11.12 -8.77
C LEU A 451 -16.28 10.09 -7.76
N LEU A 452 -16.34 10.42 -6.46
CA LEU A 452 -16.94 9.51 -5.48
C LEU A 452 -18.45 9.44 -5.70
N GLU A 453 -19.11 10.57 -5.95
CA GLU A 453 -20.54 10.61 -6.30
C GLU A 453 -20.85 9.75 -7.55
N LEU A 454 -20.07 9.90 -8.63
CA LEU A 454 -20.17 9.08 -9.82
C LEU A 454 -20.01 7.58 -9.50
N MET A 455 -18.98 7.22 -8.74
CA MET A 455 -18.72 5.82 -8.37
C MET A 455 -19.83 5.26 -7.47
N MET A 456 -20.40 6.05 -6.57
CA MET A 456 -21.50 5.62 -5.71
C MET A 456 -22.80 5.45 -6.50
N ALA A 457 -23.08 6.35 -7.45
CA ALA A 457 -24.22 6.18 -8.35
C ALA A 457 -24.05 4.93 -9.24
N ALA A 458 -22.85 4.71 -9.79
CA ALA A 458 -22.52 3.52 -10.56
C ALA A 458 -22.61 2.24 -9.73
N GLN A 459 -22.22 2.28 -8.45
CA GLN A 459 -22.32 1.13 -7.54
C GLN A 459 -23.77 0.68 -7.37
N ARG A 460 -24.74 1.61 -7.28
CA ARG A 460 -26.16 1.27 -7.23
C ARG A 460 -26.63 0.59 -8.53
N THR A 461 -26.18 1.07 -9.69
CA THR A 461 -26.47 0.44 -10.98
C THR A 461 -25.91 -0.98 -11.05
N VAL A 462 -24.63 -1.16 -10.67
CA VAL A 462 -23.97 -2.47 -10.63
C VAL A 462 -24.69 -3.44 -9.69
N THR A 463 -25.02 -3.01 -8.47
CA THR A 463 -25.75 -3.84 -7.50
C THR A 463 -27.12 -4.27 -8.06
N ARG A 464 -27.86 -3.36 -8.70
CA ARG A 464 -29.16 -3.67 -9.30
C ARG A 464 -29.04 -4.67 -10.45
N LEU A 465 -28.13 -4.43 -11.38
CA LEU A 465 -27.90 -5.33 -12.52
C LEU A 465 -27.43 -6.72 -12.07
N ALA A 466 -26.57 -6.79 -11.06
CA ALA A 466 -26.11 -8.07 -10.51
C ALA A 466 -27.24 -8.85 -9.81
N ALA A 467 -28.27 -8.17 -9.31
CA ALA A 467 -29.43 -8.79 -8.66
C ALA A 467 -30.53 -9.22 -9.66
N ASP A 468 -30.47 -8.78 -10.91
CA ASP A 468 -31.45 -9.11 -11.95
C ASP A 468 -30.85 -10.05 -13.02
N PRO A 469 -31.19 -11.35 -13.01
CA PRO A 469 -30.67 -12.31 -13.98
C PRO A 469 -30.93 -11.96 -15.45
N ALA A 470 -31.99 -11.19 -15.75
CA ALA A 470 -32.35 -10.82 -17.12
C ALA A 470 -31.47 -9.68 -17.67
N LEU A 471 -30.81 -8.91 -16.80
CA LEU A 471 -29.98 -7.75 -17.16
C LEU A 471 -28.51 -7.92 -16.75
N ALA A 472 -28.17 -8.98 -16.01
CA ALA A 472 -26.82 -9.24 -15.53
C ALA A 472 -25.77 -9.31 -16.65
N HIS A 473 -26.17 -9.69 -17.88
CA HIS A 473 -25.27 -9.73 -19.06
C HIS A 473 -24.66 -8.38 -19.40
N LEU A 474 -25.32 -7.27 -19.04
CA LEU A 474 -24.80 -5.92 -19.27
C LEU A 474 -23.51 -5.64 -18.49
N LEU A 475 -23.24 -6.40 -17.43
CA LEU A 475 -22.01 -6.28 -16.65
C LEU A 475 -20.81 -7.00 -17.26
N ASP A 476 -20.98 -7.83 -18.30
CA ASP A 476 -19.90 -8.63 -18.89
C ASP A 476 -18.72 -7.78 -19.41
N GLY A 477 -18.97 -6.51 -19.75
CA GLY A 477 -17.95 -5.55 -20.18
C GLY A 477 -17.30 -4.74 -19.06
N VAL A 478 -17.74 -4.88 -17.81
CA VAL A 478 -17.27 -4.05 -16.68
C VAL A 478 -16.25 -4.81 -15.83
N ASP A 479 -15.04 -4.27 -15.68
CA ASP A 479 -14.08 -4.78 -14.69
C ASP A 479 -14.52 -4.40 -13.26
N LEU A 480 -15.38 -5.24 -12.67
CA LEU A 480 -15.93 -5.06 -11.33
C LEU A 480 -14.83 -5.02 -10.24
N ALA A 481 -13.72 -5.72 -10.44
CA ALA A 481 -12.62 -5.71 -9.49
C ALA A 481 -11.86 -4.38 -9.54
N LEU A 482 -11.65 -3.80 -10.73
CA LEU A 482 -11.11 -2.46 -10.89
C LEU A 482 -12.08 -1.40 -10.36
N PHE A 483 -13.38 -1.57 -10.59
CA PHE A 483 -14.43 -0.71 -10.05
C PHE A 483 -14.33 -0.58 -8.53
N GLU A 484 -14.33 -1.70 -7.80
CA GLU A 484 -14.22 -1.73 -6.34
C GLU A 484 -12.92 -1.09 -5.83
N ARG A 485 -11.78 -1.39 -6.48
CA ARG A 485 -10.50 -0.77 -6.12
C ARG A 485 -10.50 0.74 -6.37
N ALA A 486 -11.08 1.20 -7.47
CA ALA A 486 -11.16 2.61 -7.81
C ALA A 486 -12.05 3.37 -6.82
N LEU A 487 -13.21 2.81 -6.46
CA LEU A 487 -14.16 3.37 -5.50
C LEU A 487 -13.51 3.57 -4.13
N HIS A 488 -12.95 2.53 -3.54
CA HIS A 488 -12.34 2.62 -2.21
C HIS A 488 -11.09 3.51 -2.18
N ARG A 489 -10.24 3.44 -3.22
CA ARG A 489 -9.09 4.33 -3.35
C ARG A 489 -9.51 5.79 -3.47
N ARG A 490 -10.60 6.05 -4.20
CA ARG A 490 -11.12 7.42 -4.36
C ARG A 490 -11.61 7.97 -3.04
N ALA A 491 -12.43 7.21 -2.30
CA ALA A 491 -12.94 7.58 -0.99
C ALA A 491 -11.80 7.89 0.00
N HIS A 492 -10.79 7.03 0.07
CA HIS A 492 -9.65 7.23 0.97
C HIS A 492 -8.80 8.45 0.59
N HIS A 493 -8.52 8.65 -0.70
CA HIS A 493 -7.73 9.81 -1.10
C HIS A 493 -8.44 11.15 -0.85
N LEU A 494 -9.78 11.19 -0.88
CA LEU A 494 -10.54 12.42 -0.62
C LEU A 494 -10.26 13.01 0.78
N LEU A 495 -9.74 12.22 1.74
CA LEU A 495 -9.25 12.71 3.03
C LEU A 495 -8.16 13.79 2.93
N ASN A 496 -7.48 13.91 1.78
CA ASN A 496 -6.52 14.99 1.49
C ASN A 496 -7.14 16.36 1.21
N GLY A 497 -8.48 16.42 1.13
CA GLY A 497 -9.25 17.65 0.99
C GLY A 497 -10.14 17.89 2.19
N HIS A 498 -9.81 17.35 3.36
CA HIS A 498 -10.47 17.66 4.63
C HIS A 498 -9.58 18.57 5.48
N PHE A 499 -10.17 19.60 6.09
CA PHE A 499 -9.48 20.46 7.04
C PHE A 499 -9.38 19.80 8.41
N TRP A 500 -8.48 18.82 8.49
CA TRP A 500 -8.04 18.25 9.76
C TRP A 500 -7.45 19.35 10.67
N PRO A 501 -7.60 19.25 12.00
CA PRO A 501 -6.99 20.21 12.94
C PRO A 501 -5.50 20.44 12.69
N GLU A 502 -4.74 19.38 12.42
CA GLU A 502 -3.29 19.42 12.12
C GLU A 502 -2.90 20.17 10.84
N LEU A 503 -3.87 20.46 9.96
CA LEU A 503 -3.69 21.24 8.73
C LEU A 503 -4.34 22.62 8.86
N ALA A 504 -5.55 22.69 9.41
CA ALA A 504 -6.30 23.92 9.62
C ALA A 504 -5.50 24.92 10.46
N MET A 505 -4.76 24.43 11.47
CA MET A 505 -3.97 25.26 12.38
C MET A 505 -2.97 26.20 11.69
N PHE A 506 -2.51 25.89 10.47
CA PHE A 506 -1.55 26.72 9.75
C PHE A 506 -2.18 27.86 8.94
N HIS A 507 -3.51 27.91 8.84
CA HIS A 507 -4.25 28.94 8.10
C HIS A 507 -4.55 30.16 8.98
N ALA A 508 -4.99 31.26 8.37
CA ALA A 508 -5.13 32.54 9.07
C ALA A 508 -6.11 32.50 10.24
N ASN A 509 -7.24 31.79 10.07
CA ASN A 509 -8.29 31.59 11.07
C ASN A 509 -8.71 30.11 11.08
N PRO A 510 -8.04 29.27 11.90
CA PRO A 510 -8.27 27.83 11.88
C PRO A 510 -9.68 27.39 12.30
N GLU A 511 -10.26 28.00 13.33
CA GLU A 511 -11.61 27.70 13.83
C GLU A 511 -12.69 27.88 12.77
N ARG A 512 -12.50 28.83 11.84
CA ARG A 512 -13.46 29.08 10.77
C ARG A 512 -13.57 27.92 9.77
N ILE A 513 -12.53 27.13 9.59
CA ILE A 513 -12.44 26.14 8.50
C ILE A 513 -12.29 24.70 8.97
N VAL A 514 -11.94 24.46 10.23
CA VAL A 514 -11.72 23.10 10.75
C VAL A 514 -12.98 22.24 10.54
N GLY A 515 -12.80 21.00 10.10
CA GLY A 515 -13.91 20.09 9.78
C GLY A 515 -14.55 20.31 8.40
N SER A 516 -14.24 21.40 7.70
CA SER A 516 -14.72 21.62 6.32
C SER A 516 -13.90 20.82 5.29
N PHE A 517 -14.29 20.95 4.01
CA PHE A 517 -13.60 20.34 2.89
C PHE A 517 -13.13 21.37 1.87
N PHE A 518 -12.13 21.00 1.08
CA PHE A 518 -11.53 21.85 0.06
C PHE A 518 -11.00 21.04 -1.12
N ILE A 519 -10.91 21.71 -2.27
CA ILE A 519 -10.21 21.17 -3.43
C ILE A 519 -8.75 21.65 -3.38
N ARG A 520 -7.80 20.75 -3.11
CA ARG A 520 -6.40 21.10 -2.82
C ARG A 520 -5.75 21.89 -3.95
N HIS A 521 -5.98 21.49 -5.19
CA HIS A 521 -5.46 22.20 -6.37
C HIS A 521 -6.15 23.53 -6.66
N HIS A 522 -7.22 23.89 -5.94
CA HIS A 522 -7.89 25.20 -5.99
C HIS A 522 -7.46 26.13 -4.85
N ALA A 523 -6.20 26.06 -4.43
CA ALA A 523 -5.61 26.98 -3.45
C ALA A 523 -6.26 26.95 -2.06
N PHE A 524 -6.64 25.74 -1.60
CA PHE A 524 -7.24 25.53 -0.27
C PHE A 524 -8.49 26.36 0.00
N ARG A 525 -9.10 26.94 -1.04
CA ARG A 525 -10.36 27.66 -0.89
C ARG A 525 -11.42 26.71 -0.37
N VAL A 526 -12.29 27.23 0.48
CA VAL A 526 -13.49 26.53 0.94
C VAL A 526 -14.68 27.27 0.37
N ARG A 527 -15.45 26.64 -0.50
CA ARG A 527 -16.77 27.12 -0.90
C ARG A 527 -17.81 26.13 -0.45
N ILE A 528 -19.03 26.60 -0.27
CA ILE A 528 -20.16 25.73 0.04
C ILE A 528 -20.29 24.58 -0.97
N ASP A 529 -19.99 24.83 -2.25
CA ASP A 529 -20.03 23.81 -3.30
C ASP A 529 -18.83 22.85 -3.29
N ASP A 530 -17.69 23.26 -2.74
CA ASP A 530 -16.60 22.31 -2.51
C ASP A 530 -16.98 21.33 -1.37
N VAL A 531 -17.77 21.77 -0.38
CA VAL A 531 -18.21 20.97 0.77
C VAL A 531 -19.41 20.09 0.45
N GLU A 532 -20.37 20.58 -0.34
CA GLU A 532 -21.59 19.85 -0.70
C GLU A 532 -21.27 18.52 -1.40
N HIS A 533 -20.40 18.52 -2.41
CA HIS A 533 -20.02 17.33 -3.18
C HIS A 533 -19.29 16.29 -2.32
N TYR A 534 -18.51 16.74 -1.34
CA TYR A 534 -17.91 15.83 -0.36
C TYR A 534 -18.98 15.16 0.50
N LEU A 535 -19.97 15.91 0.99
CA LEU A 535 -21.03 15.38 1.83
C LEU A 535 -21.89 14.35 1.08
N SER A 536 -22.39 14.68 -0.11
CA SER A 536 -23.22 13.78 -0.91
C SER A 536 -22.49 12.47 -1.22
N GLY A 537 -21.22 12.54 -1.63
CA GLY A 537 -20.38 11.36 -1.86
C GLY A 537 -20.12 10.52 -0.60
N LEU A 538 -19.83 11.17 0.54
CA LEU A 538 -19.55 10.47 1.81
C LEU A 538 -20.81 9.87 2.44
N VAL A 539 -21.97 10.53 2.35
CA VAL A 539 -23.27 9.99 2.79
C VAL A 539 -23.59 8.71 2.01
N ALA A 540 -23.46 8.75 0.69
CA ALA A 540 -23.67 7.58 -0.15
C ALA A 540 -22.66 6.46 0.16
N TYR A 541 -21.38 6.79 0.33
CA TYR A 541 -20.34 5.82 0.66
C TYR A 541 -20.54 5.20 2.05
N ARG A 542 -20.98 5.96 3.06
CA ARG A 542 -21.34 5.45 4.38
C ARG A 542 -22.45 4.41 4.28
N ARG A 543 -23.50 4.70 3.51
CA ARG A 543 -24.60 3.76 3.27
C ARG A 543 -24.08 2.46 2.66
N HIS A 544 -23.25 2.55 1.63
CA HIS A 544 -22.63 1.36 1.01
C HIS A 544 -21.80 0.54 2.00
N LEU A 545 -21.04 1.17 2.90
CA LEU A 545 -20.31 0.45 3.94
C LEU A 545 -21.26 -0.27 4.91
N LEU A 546 -22.35 0.37 5.33
CA LEU A 546 -23.36 -0.23 6.20
C LEU A 546 -24.09 -1.40 5.52
N ASP A 547 -24.47 -1.23 4.25
CA ASP A 547 -25.12 -2.29 3.48
C ASP A 547 -24.19 -3.52 3.39
N ARG A 548 -22.90 -3.30 3.13
CA ARG A 548 -21.90 -4.39 3.15
C ARG A 548 -21.66 -4.99 4.53
N GLU A 549 -21.74 -4.20 5.59
CA GLU A 549 -21.66 -4.69 6.97
C GLU A 549 -22.89 -5.52 7.35
N ALA A 550 -24.07 -5.17 6.85
CA ALA A 550 -25.32 -5.91 7.05
C ALA A 550 -25.40 -7.19 6.19
N GLU A 551 -24.83 -7.17 4.98
CA GLU A 551 -24.69 -8.33 4.10
C GLU A 551 -23.59 -9.30 4.55
N ARG A 552 -22.67 -8.85 5.41
CA ARG A 552 -21.78 -9.78 6.12
C ARG A 552 -22.65 -10.63 7.04
N PRO A 553 -22.58 -11.97 6.96
CA PRO A 553 -23.22 -12.82 7.95
C PRO A 553 -22.84 -12.31 9.34
N ALA A 554 -23.86 -12.05 10.19
CA ALA A 554 -23.64 -11.68 11.58
C ALA A 554 -22.53 -12.58 12.13
N ALA A 555 -21.49 -11.95 12.69
CA ALA A 555 -20.38 -12.69 13.29
C ALA A 555 -20.98 -13.77 14.18
N SER A 556 -20.87 -15.02 13.72
CA SER A 556 -21.38 -16.15 14.46
C SER A 556 -20.71 -16.09 15.82
N SER A 557 -21.50 -15.85 16.87
CA SER A 557 -21.20 -16.34 18.21
C SER A 557 -20.59 -17.74 18.06
N PRO A 558 -19.49 -18.10 18.74
CA PRO A 558 -18.63 -19.22 18.38
C PRO A 558 -19.42 -20.53 18.40
N ALA A 559 -20.07 -20.82 17.28
CA ALA A 559 -20.76 -22.05 17.02
C ALA A 559 -19.65 -23.02 16.67
N SER A 560 -19.35 -23.88 17.63
CA SER A 560 -19.02 -25.28 17.42
C SER A 560 -18.37 -25.56 16.06
N ALA A 561 -17.04 -25.54 16.04
CA ALA A 561 -16.15 -26.14 15.06
C ALA A 561 -16.85 -26.90 13.91
N ALA A 562 -17.34 -26.16 12.92
CA ALA A 562 -17.56 -26.69 11.58
C ALA A 562 -16.25 -26.48 10.82
N THR A 563 -15.67 -27.57 10.34
CA THR A 563 -14.34 -27.63 9.72
C THR A 563 -14.23 -26.69 8.53
N THR A 564 -13.36 -25.67 8.63
CA THR A 564 -12.93 -24.85 7.50
C THR A 564 -12.50 -25.77 6.36
N PRO A 565 -13.05 -25.65 5.14
CA PRO A 565 -12.64 -26.51 4.04
C PRO A 565 -11.13 -26.37 3.81
N ARG A 566 -10.43 -27.51 3.73
CA ARG A 566 -8.96 -27.58 3.58
C ARG A 566 -8.47 -27.17 2.18
N HIS A 567 -9.39 -26.98 1.24
CA HIS A 567 -9.12 -26.92 -0.19
C HIS A 567 -10.02 -25.88 -0.89
N TRP A 568 -9.57 -25.42 -2.04
CA TRP A 568 -10.27 -24.46 -2.90
C TRP A 568 -11.46 -25.10 -3.58
N THR A 569 -12.64 -24.49 -3.49
CA THR A 569 -13.78 -24.83 -4.35
C THR A 569 -13.77 -23.97 -5.63
N ALA A 570 -14.51 -24.38 -6.65
CA ALA A 570 -14.67 -23.59 -7.87
C ALA A 570 -15.21 -22.17 -7.58
N ALA A 571 -16.09 -22.05 -6.59
CA ALA A 571 -16.65 -20.78 -6.13
C ALA A 571 -15.61 -19.93 -5.41
N ASP A 572 -14.73 -20.52 -4.59
CA ASP A 572 -13.65 -19.77 -3.93
C ASP A 572 -12.68 -19.17 -4.94
N VAL A 573 -12.29 -19.93 -5.96
CA VAL A 573 -11.34 -19.48 -6.98
C VAL A 573 -11.96 -18.36 -7.83
N ALA A 574 -13.22 -18.50 -8.26
CA ALA A 574 -13.93 -17.45 -8.98
C ALA A 574 -14.09 -16.19 -8.12
N ARG A 575 -14.50 -16.32 -6.84
CA ARG A 575 -14.64 -15.19 -5.92
C ARG A 575 -13.31 -14.49 -5.63
N ALA A 576 -12.23 -15.25 -5.45
CA ALA A 576 -10.92 -14.71 -5.17
C ALA A 576 -10.35 -13.92 -6.34
N THR A 577 -10.62 -14.35 -7.57
CA THR A 577 -10.01 -13.78 -8.79
C THR A 577 -10.91 -12.79 -9.52
N GLY A 578 -12.23 -12.84 -9.31
CA GLY A 578 -13.22 -12.21 -10.19
C GLY A 578 -13.29 -12.86 -11.57
N GLY A 579 -12.69 -14.03 -11.76
CA GLY A 579 -12.62 -14.74 -13.03
C GLY A 579 -13.90 -15.54 -13.35
N ARG A 580 -14.08 -15.84 -14.64
CA ARG A 580 -15.20 -16.63 -15.14
C ARG A 580 -14.71 -18.00 -15.63
N TRP A 581 -15.38 -19.07 -15.22
CA TRP A 581 -15.09 -20.41 -15.73
C TRP A 581 -15.57 -20.53 -17.19
N LEU A 582 -14.64 -20.72 -18.12
CA LEU A 582 -14.94 -21.04 -19.53
C LEU A 582 -15.41 -22.49 -19.65
N SER A 583 -14.76 -23.38 -18.90
CA SER A 583 -15.14 -24.77 -18.75
C SER A 583 -15.24 -25.04 -17.25
N PRO A 584 -16.44 -25.00 -16.66
CA PRO A 584 -16.60 -25.13 -15.21
C PRO A 584 -16.26 -26.56 -14.76
N PRO A 585 -15.64 -26.71 -13.57
CA PRO A 585 -15.44 -28.01 -12.98
C PRO A 585 -16.75 -28.62 -12.45
N PRO A 586 -16.80 -29.94 -12.15
CA PRO A 586 -17.96 -30.56 -11.51
C PRO A 586 -18.21 -29.99 -10.09
N PRO A 587 -19.44 -30.10 -9.54
CA PRO A 587 -19.83 -29.43 -8.28
C PRO A 587 -19.00 -29.82 -7.04
N ASP A 588 -18.43 -31.02 -7.02
CA ASP A 588 -17.59 -31.57 -5.95
C ASP A 588 -16.10 -31.32 -6.14
N TRP A 589 -15.71 -30.60 -7.21
CA TRP A 589 -14.31 -30.31 -7.51
C TRP A 589 -13.63 -29.49 -6.42
N GLN A 590 -12.38 -29.86 -6.17
CA GLN A 590 -11.51 -29.15 -5.25
C GLN A 590 -10.10 -29.03 -5.82
N ALA A 591 -9.44 -27.91 -5.50
CA ALA A 591 -8.01 -27.74 -5.73
C ALA A 591 -7.23 -27.58 -4.41
N ARG A 592 -6.02 -28.13 -4.39
CA ARG A 592 -5.15 -28.11 -3.21
C ARG A 592 -4.26 -26.88 -3.13
N GLY A 593 -4.17 -26.11 -4.21
CA GLY A 593 -3.32 -24.93 -4.27
C GLY A 593 -3.19 -24.37 -5.68
N LEU A 594 -2.16 -23.57 -5.86
CA LEU A 594 -1.83 -22.90 -7.11
C LEU A 594 -0.41 -23.30 -7.52
N CYS A 595 -0.08 -23.22 -8.80
CA CYS A 595 1.26 -23.46 -9.32
C CYS A 595 1.59 -22.38 -10.36
N ILE A 596 2.76 -21.76 -10.18
CA ILE A 596 3.26 -20.68 -11.04
C ILE A 596 4.61 -21.03 -11.69
N SER A 597 5.12 -22.25 -11.46
CA SER A 597 6.41 -22.73 -11.99
C SER A 597 6.38 -24.26 -12.19
N PRO A 598 6.69 -24.80 -13.38
CA PRO A 598 6.50 -26.24 -13.64
C PRO A 598 7.19 -27.20 -12.66
N PRO A 599 8.44 -26.97 -12.20
CA PRO A 599 9.12 -27.88 -11.28
C PRO A 599 8.45 -28.00 -9.90
N THR A 600 7.60 -27.04 -9.54
CA THR A 600 6.96 -26.96 -8.22
C THR A 600 5.55 -27.55 -8.20
N MET A 601 5.05 -28.09 -9.31
CA MET A 601 3.70 -28.64 -9.39
C MET A 601 3.48 -29.81 -8.42
N LEU A 602 2.42 -29.76 -7.62
CA LEU A 602 1.91 -30.87 -6.80
C LEU A 602 0.55 -31.39 -7.30
N PRO A 603 0.17 -32.62 -6.92
CA PRO A 603 -1.14 -33.16 -7.26
C PRO A 603 -2.29 -32.28 -6.76
N GLY A 604 -3.25 -31.99 -7.65
CA GLY A 604 -4.45 -31.21 -7.32
C GLY A 604 -4.28 -29.69 -7.32
N GLU A 605 -3.12 -29.16 -7.72
CA GLU A 605 -2.92 -27.71 -7.88
C GLU A 605 -3.50 -27.18 -9.20
N MET A 606 -3.97 -25.94 -9.17
CA MET A 606 -4.32 -25.16 -10.34
C MET A 606 -3.06 -24.55 -10.96
N VAL A 607 -3.07 -24.24 -12.25
CA VAL A 607 -1.94 -23.59 -12.93
C VAL A 607 -2.32 -22.21 -13.43
N ALA A 608 -1.52 -21.20 -13.07
CA ALA A 608 -1.65 -19.84 -13.59
C ALA A 608 -0.75 -19.64 -14.83
N LEU A 609 -1.34 -19.28 -15.96
CA LEU A 609 -0.68 -19.11 -17.24
C LEU A 609 -0.19 -17.68 -17.47
N ARG A 610 1.06 -17.57 -17.88
CA ARG A 610 1.70 -16.33 -18.29
C ARG A 610 1.72 -16.23 -19.82
N LEU A 611 1.05 -15.22 -20.35
CA LEU A 611 0.86 -15.05 -21.79
C LEU A 611 1.76 -13.98 -22.42
N THR A 612 2.37 -13.12 -21.61
CA THR A 612 3.32 -12.08 -22.04
C THR A 612 4.64 -12.21 -21.28
N ASP A 613 5.74 -11.86 -21.95
CA ASP A 613 7.06 -11.74 -21.36
C ASP A 613 7.52 -10.26 -21.38
N PRO A 614 7.96 -9.68 -20.25
CA PRO A 614 8.06 -10.30 -18.92
C PRO A 614 6.69 -10.40 -18.22
N GLY A 615 6.42 -11.53 -17.55
CA GLY A 615 5.22 -11.75 -16.73
C GLY A 615 5.42 -12.81 -15.64
N ILE A 616 4.36 -13.15 -14.89
CA ILE A 616 4.38 -14.15 -13.80
C ILE A 616 3.40 -15.29 -14.10
N GLY A 617 3.85 -16.54 -13.92
CA GLY A 617 3.09 -17.76 -14.23
C GLY A 617 3.85 -18.69 -15.18
N ILE A 618 3.19 -19.77 -15.59
CA ILE A 618 3.74 -20.78 -16.51
C ILE A 618 3.41 -20.38 -17.95
N SER A 619 4.39 -20.31 -18.85
CA SER A 619 4.08 -20.08 -20.26
C SER A 619 3.39 -21.31 -20.87
N PRO A 620 2.44 -21.15 -21.82
CA PRO A 620 1.72 -22.27 -22.41
C PRO A 620 2.63 -23.37 -22.98
N GLN A 621 3.76 -22.98 -23.59
CA GLN A 621 4.74 -23.91 -24.17
C GLN A 621 5.42 -24.80 -23.12
N ARG A 622 5.37 -24.41 -21.84
CA ARG A 622 5.99 -25.14 -20.72
C ARG A 622 5.00 -26.03 -19.95
N LEU A 623 3.74 -26.09 -20.37
CA LEU A 623 2.73 -26.98 -19.76
C LEU A 623 3.12 -28.46 -19.86
N GLY A 624 3.76 -28.88 -20.94
CA GLY A 624 4.27 -30.26 -21.09
C GLY A 624 5.37 -30.65 -20.09
N LEU A 625 5.93 -29.69 -19.34
CA LEU A 625 6.93 -29.94 -18.30
C LEU A 625 6.31 -30.18 -16.92
N LEU A 626 4.98 -30.13 -16.80
CA LEU A 626 4.28 -30.39 -15.54
C LEU A 626 4.36 -31.86 -15.15
N LYS A 627 4.73 -32.13 -13.89
CA LYS A 627 4.79 -33.50 -13.34
C LYS A 627 3.41 -34.11 -13.08
N HIS A 628 2.40 -33.27 -12.93
CA HIS A 628 1.02 -33.67 -12.63
C HIS A 628 0.06 -32.89 -13.51
N ARG A 629 -1.05 -33.54 -13.88
CA ARG A 629 -2.14 -32.89 -14.60
C ARG A 629 -2.74 -31.77 -13.73
N PRO A 630 -2.90 -30.54 -14.25
CA PRO A 630 -3.50 -29.44 -13.49
C PRO A 630 -4.96 -29.73 -13.15
N SER A 631 -5.41 -29.32 -11.97
CA SER A 631 -6.83 -29.43 -11.58
C SER A 631 -7.69 -28.37 -12.28
N ALA A 632 -7.08 -27.24 -12.64
CA ALA A 632 -7.65 -26.20 -13.49
C ALA A 632 -6.54 -25.30 -14.08
N LEU A 633 -6.84 -24.62 -15.19
CA LEU A 633 -6.01 -23.57 -15.77
C LEU A 633 -6.60 -22.19 -15.47
N ILE A 634 -5.75 -21.21 -15.15
CA ILE A 634 -6.11 -19.80 -14.95
C ILE A 634 -5.34 -18.98 -15.99
N ALA A 635 -6.02 -18.27 -16.88
CA ALA A 635 -5.38 -17.53 -17.96
C ALA A 635 -6.10 -16.22 -18.27
N SER A 636 -5.37 -15.25 -18.84
CA SER A 636 -5.94 -13.97 -19.23
C SER A 636 -6.46 -13.88 -20.66
N ASP A 637 -6.22 -14.91 -21.48
CA ASP A 637 -6.69 -15.00 -22.85
C ASP A 637 -7.49 -16.29 -23.02
N VAL A 638 -8.72 -16.15 -23.49
CA VAL A 638 -9.64 -17.24 -23.78
C VAL A 638 -9.03 -18.21 -24.81
N SER A 639 -8.34 -17.68 -25.82
CA SER A 639 -7.81 -18.48 -26.95
C SER A 639 -6.79 -19.54 -26.52
N VAL A 640 -6.09 -19.30 -25.42
CA VAL A 640 -5.02 -20.18 -24.91
C VAL A 640 -5.58 -21.35 -24.09
N VAL A 641 -6.78 -21.20 -23.54
CA VAL A 641 -7.45 -22.24 -22.75
C VAL A 641 -8.73 -22.77 -23.41
N ALA A 642 -9.08 -22.25 -24.59
CA ALA A 642 -10.20 -22.74 -25.39
C ALA A 642 -9.92 -24.19 -25.83
N GLY A 643 -10.82 -25.11 -25.45
CA GLY A 643 -10.65 -26.53 -25.73
C GLY A 643 -9.69 -27.27 -24.79
N ALA A 644 -9.29 -26.66 -23.67
CA ALA A 644 -8.54 -27.36 -22.64
C ALA A 644 -9.33 -28.58 -22.12
N ASP A 645 -8.61 -29.66 -21.86
CA ASP A 645 -9.15 -30.93 -21.35
C ASP A 645 -9.41 -30.91 -19.82
N VAL A 646 -9.14 -29.78 -19.19
CA VAL A 646 -9.31 -29.50 -17.76
C VAL A 646 -10.11 -28.21 -17.57
N PRO A 647 -10.74 -28.00 -16.39
CA PRO A 647 -11.46 -26.77 -16.10
C PRO A 647 -10.59 -25.53 -16.33
N ALA A 648 -11.17 -24.49 -16.92
CA ALA A 648 -10.45 -23.30 -17.32
C ALA A 648 -11.15 -22.04 -16.80
N LEU A 649 -10.42 -21.22 -16.06
CA LEU A 649 -10.84 -19.94 -15.52
C LEU A 649 -10.16 -18.81 -16.30
N VAL A 650 -10.97 -17.93 -16.86
CA VAL A 650 -10.50 -16.73 -17.56
C VAL A 650 -10.54 -15.55 -16.59
N VAL A 651 -9.41 -14.85 -16.48
CA VAL A 651 -9.23 -13.68 -15.60
C VAL A 651 -8.74 -12.47 -16.40
N PRO A 652 -8.94 -11.22 -15.96
CA PRO A 652 -8.41 -10.07 -16.71
C PRO A 652 -6.87 -10.01 -16.74
N ASP A 653 -6.22 -10.42 -15.64
CA ASP A 653 -4.76 -10.41 -15.50
C ASP A 653 -4.31 -11.54 -14.56
N THR A 654 -3.45 -12.43 -15.06
CA THR A 654 -2.98 -13.59 -14.28
C THR A 654 -2.15 -13.18 -13.05
N GLY A 655 -1.32 -12.14 -13.14
CA GLY A 655 -0.48 -11.68 -12.03
C GLY A 655 -1.32 -11.14 -10.88
N ALA A 656 -2.34 -10.35 -11.21
CA ALA A 656 -3.33 -9.85 -10.27
C ALA A 656 -4.15 -10.99 -9.66
N ALA A 657 -4.55 -11.99 -10.46
CA ALA A 657 -5.26 -13.17 -9.98
C ALA A 657 -4.43 -13.96 -8.95
N ILE A 658 -3.13 -14.19 -9.20
CA ILE A 658 -2.23 -14.85 -8.24
C ILE A 658 -2.23 -14.12 -6.89
N LEU A 659 -2.09 -12.79 -6.91
CA LEU A 659 -2.10 -11.98 -5.69
C LEU A 659 -3.46 -11.99 -4.98
N ALA A 660 -4.55 -11.98 -5.74
CA ALA A 660 -5.90 -11.97 -5.18
C ALA A 660 -6.23 -13.32 -4.50
N ILE A 661 -5.85 -14.45 -5.12
CA ILE A 661 -5.93 -15.78 -4.52
C ILE A 661 -5.11 -15.82 -3.22
N GLY A 662 -3.88 -15.28 -3.22
CA GLY A 662 -3.06 -15.23 -2.01
C GLY A 662 -3.70 -14.44 -0.86
N HIS A 663 -4.29 -13.27 -1.15
CA HIS A 663 -5.02 -12.49 -0.14
C HIS A 663 -6.24 -13.25 0.38
N TYR A 664 -7.04 -13.81 -0.53
CA TYR A 664 -8.25 -14.57 -0.19
C TYR A 664 -7.94 -15.77 0.72
N ALA A 665 -6.82 -16.45 0.46
CA ALA A 665 -6.32 -17.54 1.29
C ALA A 665 -5.94 -17.03 2.68
N ARG A 666 -5.13 -15.96 2.76
CA ARG A 666 -4.65 -15.45 4.05
C ARG A 666 -5.79 -14.88 4.91
N ASP A 667 -6.87 -14.37 4.32
CA ASP A 667 -8.06 -13.92 5.05
C ASP A 667 -8.82 -15.08 5.74
N ARG A 668 -8.65 -16.32 5.28
CA ARG A 668 -9.30 -17.53 5.83
C ARG A 668 -8.43 -18.33 6.78
N MET A 669 -7.12 -18.06 6.76
CA MET A 669 -6.17 -18.72 7.64
C MET A 669 -6.26 -18.16 9.05
N ALA A 670 -6.51 -19.03 10.04
CA ALA A 670 -6.43 -18.68 11.46
C ALA A 670 -5.03 -18.91 12.05
N GLY A 671 -4.15 -19.62 11.34
CA GLY A 671 -2.80 -19.95 11.78
C GLY A 671 -1.90 -18.72 12.00
N ARG A 672 -1.02 -18.83 13.00
CA ARG A 672 -0.03 -17.79 13.31
C ARG A 672 1.09 -17.81 12.29
N LEU A 673 1.42 -16.64 11.75
CA LEU A 673 2.41 -16.48 10.70
C LEU A 673 3.71 -15.85 11.23
N VAL A 674 4.80 -16.57 11.02
CA VAL A 674 6.17 -16.12 11.26
C VAL A 674 6.80 -15.73 9.93
N ALA A 675 7.20 -14.46 9.79
CA ALA A 675 7.92 -13.98 8.62
C ALA A 675 9.41 -13.85 8.92
N VAL A 676 10.28 -14.26 7.99
CA VAL A 676 11.74 -14.22 8.15
C VAL A 676 12.37 -13.34 7.08
N THR A 677 13.22 -12.41 7.51
CA THR A 677 14.02 -11.57 6.61
C THR A 677 15.47 -11.42 7.08
N GLY A 678 16.28 -10.78 6.25
CA GLY A 678 17.70 -10.49 6.47
C GLY A 678 18.54 -10.72 5.22
N SER A 679 19.84 -10.56 5.34
CA SER A 679 20.77 -10.61 4.20
C SER A 679 21.22 -12.05 3.93
N ALA A 680 21.62 -12.77 4.96
CA ALA A 680 21.94 -14.20 4.95
C ALA A 680 21.08 -14.99 5.96
N GLY A 681 21.04 -16.31 5.86
CA GLY A 681 20.39 -17.18 6.87
C GLY A 681 18.88 -17.37 6.74
N LYS A 682 18.16 -16.50 6.01
CA LYS A 682 16.68 -16.55 5.84
C LYS A 682 16.10 -17.95 5.60
N THR A 683 16.52 -18.62 4.53
CA THR A 683 15.97 -19.93 4.13
C THR A 683 16.23 -20.99 5.19
N THR A 684 17.42 -20.97 5.80
CA THR A 684 17.79 -21.87 6.89
C THR A 684 16.93 -21.62 8.13
N THR A 685 16.72 -20.35 8.51
CA THR A 685 15.85 -19.99 9.62
C THR A 685 14.39 -20.36 9.35
N VAL A 686 13.88 -20.24 8.12
CA VAL A 686 12.53 -20.70 7.75
C VAL A 686 12.40 -22.20 7.92
N ALA A 687 13.35 -22.99 7.40
CA ALA A 687 13.34 -24.44 7.53
C ALA A 687 13.47 -24.88 9.00
N MET A 688 14.34 -24.22 9.77
CA MET A 688 14.56 -24.51 11.20
C MET A 688 13.34 -24.14 12.03
N MET A 689 12.70 -22.99 11.77
CA MET A 689 11.46 -22.59 12.42
C MET A 689 10.33 -23.57 12.10
N ALA A 690 10.20 -23.99 10.84
CA ALA A 690 9.19 -24.97 10.45
C ALA A 690 9.43 -26.34 11.10
N HIS A 691 10.69 -26.77 11.21
CA HIS A 691 11.07 -27.98 11.93
C HIS A 691 10.73 -27.90 13.42
N ALA A 692 11.08 -26.79 14.08
CA ALA A 692 10.74 -26.57 15.48
C ALA A 692 9.22 -26.50 15.73
N LEU A 693 8.47 -25.81 14.86
CA LEU A 693 7.02 -25.69 14.98
C LEU A 693 6.26 -26.98 14.68
N SER A 694 6.90 -27.95 14.01
CA SER A 694 6.30 -29.26 13.75
C SER A 694 5.93 -30.01 15.04
N ALA A 695 6.58 -29.67 16.17
CA ALA A 695 6.24 -30.18 17.49
C ALA A 695 4.84 -29.74 17.99
N PHE A 696 4.28 -28.66 17.41
CA PHE A 696 3.00 -28.06 17.80
C PHE A 696 1.92 -28.21 16.73
N GLY A 697 2.18 -28.98 15.66
CA GLY A 697 1.21 -29.29 14.62
C GLY A 697 1.74 -29.07 13.20
N ALA A 698 0.83 -29.10 12.22
CA ALA A 698 1.19 -28.91 10.82
C ALA A 698 1.73 -27.49 10.56
N VAL A 699 2.72 -27.39 9.67
CA VAL A 699 3.37 -26.11 9.34
C VAL A 699 3.33 -25.87 7.85
N GLY A 700 2.73 -24.76 7.44
CA GLY A 700 2.90 -24.23 6.08
C GLY A 700 4.21 -23.46 5.98
N GLN A 701 4.98 -23.61 4.91
CA GLN A 701 6.24 -22.88 4.75
C GLN A 701 6.49 -22.42 3.31
N THR A 702 7.42 -21.47 3.14
CA THR A 702 7.86 -21.04 1.80
C THR A 702 8.44 -22.20 1.01
N ARG A 703 7.96 -22.34 -0.23
CA ARG A 703 8.43 -23.30 -1.22
C ARG A 703 9.37 -22.60 -2.20
N ALA A 704 10.46 -23.29 -2.55
CA ALA A 704 11.50 -22.77 -3.44
C ALA A 704 12.01 -21.38 -2.98
N ASN A 705 12.38 -20.50 -3.91
CA ASN A 705 12.85 -19.14 -3.66
C ASN A 705 11.73 -18.09 -3.80
N ALA A 706 10.46 -18.49 -3.60
CA ALA A 706 9.29 -17.67 -3.90
C ALA A 706 8.94 -16.69 -2.76
N ASN A 707 9.85 -15.73 -2.52
CA ASN A 707 9.86 -14.79 -1.39
C ASN A 707 9.49 -13.33 -1.78
N LEU A 708 9.11 -13.11 -3.04
CA LEU A 708 8.54 -11.86 -3.58
C LEU A 708 7.00 -11.90 -3.58
N PRO A 709 6.27 -10.78 -3.81
CA PRO A 709 4.82 -10.72 -3.60
C PRO A 709 4.01 -11.84 -4.25
N HIS A 710 4.25 -12.15 -5.53
CA HIS A 710 3.52 -13.21 -6.23
C HIS A 710 3.91 -14.61 -5.72
N GLY A 711 5.17 -14.80 -5.34
CA GLY A 711 5.64 -16.04 -4.74
C GLY A 711 5.03 -16.29 -3.36
N VAL A 712 4.92 -15.24 -2.55
CA VAL A 712 4.25 -15.30 -1.25
C VAL A 712 2.75 -15.54 -1.41
N ALA A 713 2.11 -14.89 -2.38
CA ALA A 713 0.71 -15.16 -2.70
C ALA A 713 0.49 -16.61 -3.14
N TRP A 714 1.38 -17.15 -3.99
CA TRP A 714 1.38 -18.55 -4.38
C TRP A 714 1.53 -19.51 -3.19
N ASN A 715 2.45 -19.21 -2.25
CA ASN A 715 2.62 -20.01 -1.04
C ASN A 715 1.35 -19.99 -0.19
N LEU A 716 0.79 -18.81 0.09
CA LEU A 716 -0.46 -18.67 0.83
C LEU A 716 -1.62 -19.39 0.13
N ALA A 717 -1.68 -19.35 -1.19
CA ALA A 717 -2.68 -20.07 -1.96
C ALA A 717 -2.56 -21.60 -1.84
N SER A 718 -1.38 -22.12 -1.53
CA SER A 718 -1.08 -23.56 -1.55
C SER A 718 -0.93 -24.18 -0.16
N ILE A 719 -0.96 -23.36 0.89
CA ILE A 719 -0.94 -23.82 2.28
C ILE A 719 -2.39 -24.10 2.72
N PRO A 720 -2.68 -25.27 3.32
CA PRO A 720 -4.01 -25.54 3.86
C PRO A 720 -4.42 -24.51 4.90
N TRP A 721 -5.68 -24.07 4.88
CA TRP A 721 -6.12 -22.92 5.69
C TRP A 721 -6.20 -23.21 7.19
N ASP A 722 -6.25 -24.49 7.57
CA ASP A 722 -6.36 -24.97 8.95
C ASP A 722 -4.99 -25.24 9.61
N VAL A 723 -3.86 -24.98 8.94
CA VAL A 723 -2.56 -25.16 9.58
C VAL A 723 -2.39 -24.18 10.76
N PRO A 724 -1.96 -24.64 11.94
CA PRO A 724 -1.80 -23.76 13.10
C PRO A 724 -0.65 -22.77 12.94
N HIS A 725 0.35 -23.12 12.11
CA HIS A 725 1.58 -22.36 11.94
C HIS A 725 1.95 -22.17 10.48
N ILE A 726 2.43 -20.97 10.16
CA ILE A 726 2.91 -20.62 8.82
C ILE A 726 4.27 -19.93 8.95
N VAL A 727 5.25 -20.31 8.15
CA VAL A 727 6.60 -19.71 8.16
C VAL A 727 6.99 -19.24 6.76
N LEU A 728 7.05 -17.93 6.55
CA LEU A 728 7.34 -17.36 5.23
C LEU A 728 8.67 -16.61 5.16
N GLU A 729 9.43 -16.85 4.10
CA GLU A 729 10.60 -16.04 3.73
C GLU A 729 10.15 -14.80 2.97
N LEU A 730 10.57 -13.61 3.40
CA LEU A 730 10.28 -12.35 2.70
C LEU A 730 11.56 -11.67 2.20
N ALA A 731 11.59 -11.33 0.90
CA ALA A 731 12.72 -10.65 0.26
C ALA A 731 12.51 -9.13 0.09
N ILE A 732 13.62 -8.41 -0.08
CA ILE A 732 13.70 -6.94 -0.03
C ILE A 732 12.96 -6.23 -1.18
N GLY A 733 12.87 -6.83 -2.37
CA GLY A 733 12.49 -6.16 -3.62
C GLY A 733 11.14 -5.40 -3.60
N ARG A 734 10.17 -5.84 -2.78
CA ARG A 734 8.88 -5.18 -2.55
C ARG A 734 8.34 -5.41 -1.13
N MET A 735 9.24 -5.31 -0.15
CA MET A 735 9.00 -5.76 1.23
C MET A 735 7.66 -5.28 1.83
N ALA A 736 7.33 -3.99 1.75
CA ALA A 736 6.08 -3.43 2.26
C ALA A 736 4.81 -4.12 1.70
N ARG A 737 4.80 -4.39 0.39
CA ARG A 737 3.67 -5.06 -0.28
C ARG A 737 3.58 -6.52 0.17
N THR A 738 4.72 -7.21 0.24
CA THR A 738 4.79 -8.60 0.69
C THR A 738 4.34 -8.74 2.14
N ALA A 739 4.78 -7.82 3.01
CA ALA A 739 4.42 -7.80 4.42
C ALA A 739 2.91 -7.60 4.62
N ARG A 740 2.30 -6.64 3.93
CA ARG A 740 0.85 -6.41 3.99
C ARG A 740 0.01 -7.59 3.50
N LEU A 741 0.52 -8.33 2.52
CA LEU A 741 -0.11 -9.58 2.06
C LEU A 741 0.02 -10.68 3.12
N ALA A 742 1.21 -10.87 3.69
CA ALA A 742 1.48 -11.94 4.64
C ALA A 742 0.81 -11.71 6.01
N ARG A 743 0.77 -10.46 6.49
CA ARG A 743 0.30 -10.08 7.83
C ARG A 743 0.92 -10.94 8.95
N PRO A 744 2.23 -10.78 9.21
CA PRO A 744 2.94 -11.60 10.19
C PRO A 744 2.51 -11.27 11.62
N ASP A 745 2.41 -12.32 12.45
CA ASP A 745 2.28 -12.23 13.91
C ASP A 745 3.66 -12.10 14.59
N VAL A 746 4.68 -12.73 13.99
CA VAL A 746 6.08 -12.64 14.42
C VAL A 746 6.96 -12.35 13.21
N ALA A 747 7.91 -11.42 13.33
CA ALA A 747 8.92 -11.18 12.29
C ALA A 747 10.32 -11.41 12.84
N ILE A 748 11.05 -12.36 12.25
CA ILE A 748 12.45 -12.66 12.56
C ILE A 748 13.36 -11.89 11.60
N PHE A 749 14.29 -11.15 12.18
CA PHE A 749 15.27 -10.36 11.46
C PHE A 749 16.69 -10.91 11.72
N THR A 750 17.22 -11.61 10.72
CA THR A 750 18.43 -12.43 10.89
C THR A 750 19.73 -11.62 10.95
N ASN A 751 19.96 -10.73 9.97
CA ASN A 751 21.14 -9.86 9.87
C ASN A 751 21.00 -8.82 8.76
N ILE A 752 21.85 -7.78 8.83
CA ILE A 752 22.17 -6.85 7.73
C ILE A 752 23.63 -7.04 7.37
N LEU A 753 23.90 -7.39 6.12
CA LEU A 753 25.23 -7.64 5.57
C LEU A 753 25.31 -7.06 4.15
N PRO A 754 26.51 -6.82 3.60
CA PRO A 754 26.68 -6.40 2.21
C PRO A 754 26.07 -7.44 1.25
N ALA A 755 24.89 -7.13 0.72
CA ALA A 755 24.16 -7.95 -0.24
C ALA A 755 23.16 -7.05 -0.98
N HIS A 756 22.99 -7.26 -2.28
CA HIS A 756 22.12 -6.43 -3.13
C HIS A 756 22.53 -4.94 -3.15
N LEU A 757 23.80 -4.62 -2.91
CA LEU A 757 24.31 -3.25 -2.84
C LEU A 757 24.24 -2.54 -4.19
N GLU A 758 24.39 -3.30 -5.28
CA GLU A 758 24.19 -2.83 -6.64
C GLU A 758 22.83 -2.12 -6.82
N TYR A 759 21.79 -2.59 -6.12
CA TYR A 759 20.44 -2.05 -6.21
C TYR A 759 20.07 -1.11 -5.05
N HIS A 760 20.86 -1.08 -3.98
CA HIS A 760 20.49 -0.47 -2.70
C HIS A 760 21.53 0.46 -2.08
N ARG A 761 22.59 0.84 -2.80
CA ARG A 761 23.61 1.84 -2.42
C ARG A 761 24.47 1.47 -1.20
N ASP A 762 23.87 1.23 -0.03
CA ASP A 762 24.55 0.99 1.24
C ASP A 762 23.75 0.08 2.21
N LEU A 763 24.37 -0.31 3.33
CA LEU A 763 23.75 -1.15 4.36
C LEU A 763 22.55 -0.50 5.05
N ALA A 764 22.61 0.82 5.28
CA ALA A 764 21.54 1.58 5.92
C ALA A 764 20.25 1.55 5.09
N THR A 765 20.38 1.64 3.77
CA THR A 765 19.27 1.52 2.82
C THR A 765 18.72 0.09 2.79
N VAL A 766 19.59 -0.93 2.80
CA VAL A 766 19.19 -2.34 2.91
C VAL A 766 18.40 -2.57 4.20
N ALA A 767 18.86 -2.04 5.32
CA ALA A 767 18.18 -2.11 6.61
C ALA A 767 16.81 -1.42 6.57
N THR A 768 16.73 -0.17 6.14
CA THR A 768 15.46 0.58 5.99
C THR A 768 14.45 -0.21 5.14
N ARG A 769 14.87 -0.70 3.97
CA ARG A 769 13.97 -1.43 3.06
C ARG A 769 13.51 -2.77 3.62
N LYS A 770 14.37 -3.50 4.34
CA LYS A 770 13.98 -4.75 5.00
C LYS A 770 13.08 -4.50 6.22
N SER A 771 13.24 -3.38 6.93
CA SER A 771 12.37 -2.96 8.04
C SER A 771 10.93 -2.73 7.61
N ALA A 772 10.64 -2.54 6.32
CA ALA A 772 9.29 -2.55 5.80
C ALA A 772 8.54 -3.89 6.03
N ILE A 773 9.21 -4.95 6.51
CA ILE A 773 8.57 -6.18 6.99
C ILE A 773 7.56 -5.90 8.11
N PHE A 774 7.87 -4.89 8.95
CA PHE A 774 7.00 -4.47 10.04
C PHE A 774 5.73 -3.78 9.53
N GLU A 775 5.66 -3.43 8.23
CA GLU A 775 4.54 -2.66 7.72
C GLU A 775 3.21 -3.41 7.72
N GLY A 776 3.26 -4.73 7.58
CA GLY A 776 2.10 -5.61 7.61
C GLY A 776 1.76 -6.19 8.98
N MET A 777 2.53 -5.84 10.02
CA MET A 777 2.32 -6.36 11.38
C MET A 777 1.34 -5.47 12.15
N ALA A 778 0.51 -6.10 12.98
CA ALA A 778 -0.38 -5.39 13.90
C ALA A 778 0.42 -4.82 15.09
N PRO A 779 -0.02 -3.70 15.71
CA PRO A 779 0.54 -3.24 16.98
C PRO A 779 0.51 -4.36 18.04
N GLY A 780 1.57 -4.46 18.84
CA GLY A 780 1.74 -5.51 19.85
C GLY A 780 2.30 -6.84 19.31
N ALA A 781 2.31 -7.07 17.98
CA ALA A 781 2.98 -8.21 17.36
C ALA A 781 4.50 -8.19 17.64
N VAL A 782 5.20 -9.31 17.44
CA VAL A 782 6.56 -9.49 17.96
C VAL A 782 7.63 -9.41 16.87
N ALA A 783 8.60 -8.50 17.04
CA ALA A 783 9.82 -8.45 16.25
C ALA A 783 10.96 -9.16 17.01
N VAL A 784 11.52 -10.21 16.40
CA VAL A 784 12.70 -10.93 16.90
C VAL A 784 13.93 -10.40 16.17
N LEU A 785 14.79 -9.66 16.86
CA LEU A 785 15.90 -8.92 16.25
C LEU A 785 17.26 -9.44 16.73
N ASN A 786 18.16 -9.70 15.79
CA ASN A 786 19.55 -10.00 16.12
C ASN A 786 20.23 -8.77 16.71
N ARG A 787 20.61 -8.80 17.98
CA ARG A 787 21.23 -7.69 18.71
C ARG A 787 22.59 -7.30 18.16
N ASP A 788 23.33 -8.25 17.58
CA ASP A 788 24.70 -8.06 17.12
C ASP A 788 24.79 -7.65 15.64
N MET A 789 23.66 -7.47 14.96
CA MET A 789 23.68 -7.14 13.54
C MET A 789 24.06 -5.68 13.26
N ALA A 790 24.69 -5.43 12.10
CA ALA A 790 24.85 -4.07 11.59
C ALA A 790 23.49 -3.38 11.41
N GLU A 791 23.45 -2.05 11.53
CA GLU A 791 22.21 -1.27 11.45
C GLU A 791 21.11 -1.73 12.44
N TRP A 792 21.46 -2.46 13.52
CA TRP A 792 20.50 -2.93 14.53
C TRP A 792 19.61 -1.79 15.02
N GLU A 793 20.20 -0.64 15.32
CA GLU A 793 19.49 0.51 15.87
C GLU A 793 18.39 1.00 14.92
N ARG A 794 18.68 1.09 13.63
CA ARG A 794 17.71 1.47 12.60
C ARG A 794 16.55 0.50 12.54
N VAL A 795 16.84 -0.80 12.54
CA VAL A 795 15.79 -1.84 12.49
C VAL A 795 14.96 -1.84 13.78
N HIS A 796 15.60 -1.70 14.93
CA HIS A 796 14.96 -1.61 16.24
C HIS A 796 14.02 -0.41 16.34
N MET A 797 14.46 0.75 15.87
CA MET A 797 13.64 1.96 15.85
C MET A 797 12.44 1.82 14.91
N ALA A 798 12.61 1.17 13.75
CA ALA A 798 11.49 0.89 12.86
C ALA A 798 10.44 -0.05 13.50
N ALA A 799 10.86 -1.07 14.24
CA ALA A 799 9.96 -1.94 14.99
C ALA A 799 9.24 -1.18 16.13
N LYS A 800 9.95 -0.34 16.89
CA LYS A 800 9.36 0.51 17.93
C LYS A 800 8.33 1.51 17.38
N ALA A 801 8.61 2.12 16.24
CA ALA A 801 7.71 3.06 15.59
C ALA A 801 6.36 2.40 15.22
N ARG A 802 6.36 1.09 14.94
CA ARG A 802 5.15 0.28 14.69
C ARG A 802 4.45 -0.23 15.95
N GLY A 803 4.93 0.13 17.14
CA GLY A 803 4.35 -0.33 18.41
C GLY A 803 4.47 -1.85 18.60
N LEU A 804 5.54 -2.45 18.06
CA LEU A 804 5.80 -3.88 18.20
C LEU A 804 6.45 -4.19 19.55
N SER A 805 6.19 -5.39 20.06
CA SER A 805 6.99 -5.99 21.12
C SER A 805 8.30 -6.48 20.52
N ILE A 806 9.43 -6.20 21.16
CA ILE A 806 10.75 -6.53 20.60
C ILE A 806 11.44 -7.52 21.51
N VAL A 807 11.92 -8.62 20.92
CA VAL A 807 12.75 -9.64 21.58
C VAL A 807 14.11 -9.64 20.89
N HIS A 808 15.18 -9.51 21.68
CA HIS A 808 16.55 -9.52 21.19
C HIS A 808 17.17 -10.90 21.34
N TYR A 809 17.88 -11.34 20.30
CA TYR A 809 18.71 -12.53 20.36
C TYR A 809 20.13 -12.22 19.85
N GLY A 810 21.14 -12.95 20.31
CA GLY A 810 22.53 -12.59 19.97
C GLY A 810 23.56 -13.25 20.88
N ALA A 811 24.83 -12.90 20.74
CA ALA A 811 25.90 -13.18 21.70
C ALA A 811 26.06 -12.05 22.74
N SER A 812 25.57 -10.84 22.43
CA SER A 812 25.60 -9.69 23.34
C SER A 812 24.86 -9.94 24.66
N ASP A 813 25.39 -9.38 25.76
CA ASP A 813 24.76 -9.30 27.08
C ASP A 813 23.35 -8.69 27.06
N ALA A 814 23.05 -7.83 26.07
CA ALA A 814 21.77 -7.16 25.92
C ALA A 814 20.71 -8.01 25.18
N SER A 815 21.00 -9.29 24.94
CA SER A 815 20.07 -10.21 24.27
C SER A 815 19.20 -10.94 25.28
N ASP A 816 17.89 -10.97 25.05
CA ASP A 816 16.97 -11.79 25.84
C ASP A 816 17.26 -13.29 25.67
N LEU A 817 17.63 -13.68 24.45
CA LEU A 817 18.17 -15.00 24.14
C LEU A 817 19.63 -14.83 23.73
N ARG A 818 20.53 -15.20 24.64
CA ARG A 818 21.95 -15.00 24.48
C ARG A 818 22.69 -16.31 24.20
N LEU A 819 23.54 -16.33 23.19
CA LEU A 819 24.48 -17.41 22.91
C LEU A 819 25.72 -17.24 23.81
N LEU A 820 26.05 -18.27 24.57
CA LEU A 820 27.25 -18.32 25.43
C LEU A 820 28.38 -19.12 24.77
N GLY A 821 28.03 -20.09 23.94
CA GLY A 821 29.00 -20.88 23.18
C GLY A 821 28.34 -22.00 22.39
N TYR A 822 29.10 -22.54 21.44
CA TYR A 822 28.72 -23.69 20.64
C TYR A 822 29.89 -24.67 20.58
N ASP A 823 29.66 -25.91 21.03
CA ASP A 823 30.61 -27.01 20.89
C ASP A 823 30.31 -27.78 19.60
N ALA A 824 31.16 -27.59 18.60
CA ALA A 824 31.03 -28.26 17.30
C ALA A 824 31.18 -29.79 17.38
N SER A 825 31.92 -30.31 18.36
CA SER A 825 32.17 -31.76 18.50
C SER A 825 30.96 -32.49 19.09
N ALA A 826 30.27 -31.86 20.05
CA ALA A 826 29.08 -32.39 20.69
C ALA A 826 27.78 -31.97 19.98
N GLY A 827 27.84 -30.95 19.13
CA GLY A 827 26.65 -30.26 18.60
C GLY A 827 25.84 -29.58 19.71
N GLU A 828 26.49 -29.18 20.80
CA GLU A 828 25.83 -28.61 21.98
C GLU A 828 25.88 -27.07 21.95
N VAL A 829 24.72 -26.46 22.13
CA VAL A 829 24.56 -25.01 22.29
C VAL A 829 24.42 -24.69 23.76
N SER A 830 25.27 -23.78 24.25
CA SER A 830 25.10 -23.15 25.57
C SER A 830 24.51 -21.76 25.38
N ALA A 831 23.35 -21.51 26.00
CA ALA A 831 22.62 -20.26 25.88
C ALA A 831 22.06 -19.77 27.23
N GLN A 832 21.68 -18.50 27.28
CA GLN A 832 20.89 -17.93 28.35
C GLN A 832 19.57 -17.41 27.76
N ILE A 833 18.44 -17.88 28.28
CA ILE A 833 17.11 -17.49 27.82
C ILE A 833 16.41 -16.76 28.97
N TYR A 834 16.14 -15.47 28.80
CA TYR A 834 15.57 -14.58 29.81
C TYR A 834 16.28 -14.72 31.18
N GLY A 835 17.62 -14.71 31.14
CA GLY A 835 18.48 -14.84 32.33
C GLY A 835 18.74 -16.27 32.81
N ARG A 836 18.06 -17.29 32.29
CA ARG A 836 18.22 -18.69 32.69
C ARG A 836 19.16 -19.45 31.76
N SER A 837 20.17 -20.10 32.32
CA SER A 837 21.09 -20.94 31.53
C SER A 837 20.38 -22.18 30.99
N LEU A 838 20.59 -22.46 29.71
CA LEU A 838 20.07 -23.61 28.99
C LEU A 838 21.17 -24.22 28.13
N ARG A 839 21.27 -25.56 28.13
CA ARG A 839 22.07 -26.30 27.17
C ARG A 839 21.18 -27.23 26.37
N TYR A 840 21.42 -27.32 25.08
CA TYR A 840 20.65 -28.18 24.19
C TYR A 840 21.47 -28.61 22.97
N ARG A 841 21.09 -29.73 22.37
CA ARG A 841 21.72 -30.24 21.16
C ARG A 841 21.08 -29.62 19.91
N LEU A 842 21.90 -29.28 18.92
CA LEU A 842 21.48 -28.84 17.59
C LEU A 842 22.04 -29.80 16.55
N GLY A 843 21.18 -30.32 15.67
CA GLY A 843 21.59 -31.29 14.64
C GLY A 843 22.45 -30.70 13.52
N ALA A 844 22.32 -29.39 13.26
CA ALA A 844 23.06 -28.70 12.21
C ALA A 844 24.36 -28.07 12.78
N PRO A 845 25.52 -28.32 12.14
CA PRO A 845 26.80 -27.86 12.66
C PRO A 845 27.04 -26.37 12.41
N GLY A 846 27.68 -25.71 13.38
CA GLY A 846 28.23 -24.36 13.24
C GLY A 846 27.58 -23.32 14.14
N GLU A 847 28.37 -22.34 14.58
CA GLU A 847 27.92 -21.28 15.48
C GLU A 847 26.81 -20.41 14.88
N HIS A 848 26.85 -20.15 13.57
CA HIS A 848 25.79 -19.43 12.87
C HIS A 848 24.46 -20.21 12.85
N MET A 849 24.50 -21.55 12.91
CA MET A 849 23.30 -22.37 13.08
C MET A 849 22.78 -22.28 14.51
N ALA A 850 23.65 -22.28 15.51
CA ALA A 850 23.29 -22.02 16.90
C ALA A 850 22.65 -20.64 17.08
N LEU A 851 23.17 -19.61 16.43
CA LEU A 851 22.59 -18.27 16.45
C LEU A 851 21.19 -18.23 15.80
N ASN A 852 21.00 -18.95 14.69
CA ASN A 852 19.68 -19.10 14.06
C ASN A 852 18.69 -19.87 14.96
N SER A 853 19.15 -20.88 15.72
CA SER A 853 18.28 -21.61 16.65
C SER A 853 17.81 -20.74 17.80
N LEU A 854 18.61 -19.78 18.27
CA LEU A 854 18.15 -18.78 19.24
C LEU A 854 17.04 -17.89 18.65
N ALA A 855 17.16 -17.46 17.39
CA ALA A 855 16.09 -16.70 16.72
C ALA A 855 14.78 -17.50 16.65
N VAL A 856 14.89 -18.80 16.36
CA VAL A 856 13.75 -19.74 16.34
C VAL A 856 13.12 -19.88 17.72
N LEU A 857 13.92 -20.12 18.76
CA LEU A 857 13.42 -20.24 20.14
C LEU A 857 12.75 -18.94 20.63
N ALA A 858 13.29 -17.77 20.25
CA ALA A 858 12.68 -16.48 20.53
C ALA A 858 11.29 -16.37 19.89
N ALA A 859 11.15 -16.80 18.63
CA ALA A 859 9.87 -16.81 17.93
C ALA A 859 8.88 -17.85 18.50
N VAL A 860 9.35 -19.04 18.93
CA VAL A 860 8.52 -20.04 19.62
C VAL A 860 7.96 -19.45 20.92
N SER A 861 8.81 -18.80 21.72
CA SER A 861 8.40 -18.10 22.94
C SER A 861 7.42 -16.97 22.65
N ALA A 862 7.65 -16.18 21.59
CA ALA A 862 6.77 -15.08 21.17
C ALA A 862 5.37 -15.57 20.74
N LEU A 863 5.27 -16.80 20.23
CA LEU A 863 3.99 -17.46 19.92
C LEU A 863 3.29 -18.03 21.16
N GLY A 864 3.89 -17.90 22.35
CA GLY A 864 3.36 -18.44 23.60
C GLY A 864 3.51 -19.96 23.75
N GLN A 865 4.39 -20.59 22.96
CA GLN A 865 4.63 -22.04 23.01
C GLN A 865 5.76 -22.39 23.98
N ASP A 866 5.70 -23.59 24.57
CA ASP A 866 6.77 -24.12 25.41
C ASP A 866 8.02 -24.41 24.56
N LEU A 867 9.21 -24.11 25.09
CA LEU A 867 10.47 -24.34 24.40
C LEU A 867 10.85 -25.83 24.38
N ALA A 868 10.42 -26.63 25.36
CA ALA A 868 10.90 -28.02 25.48
C ALA A 868 10.61 -28.90 24.24
N PRO A 869 9.41 -28.88 23.63
CA PRO A 869 9.15 -29.64 22.40
C PRO A 869 9.95 -29.12 21.18
N ALA A 870 10.16 -27.81 21.09
CA ALA A 870 10.98 -27.21 20.04
C ALA A 870 12.46 -27.60 20.18
N LEU A 871 12.99 -27.63 21.40
CA LEU A 871 14.37 -28.05 21.68
C LEU A 871 14.60 -29.51 21.30
N ALA A 872 13.64 -30.39 21.60
CA ALA A 872 13.73 -31.81 21.24
C ALA A 872 13.79 -32.03 19.72
N THR A 873 13.01 -31.26 18.95
CA THR A 873 13.05 -31.34 17.48
C THR A 873 14.33 -30.76 16.90
N LEU A 874 14.82 -29.62 17.41
CA LEU A 874 16.07 -29.00 16.92
C LEU A 874 17.30 -29.92 16.99
N ALA A 875 17.33 -30.88 17.90
CA ALA A 875 18.40 -31.89 17.97
C ALA A 875 18.52 -32.76 16.70
N GLY A 876 17.42 -32.91 15.95
CA GLY A 876 17.35 -33.65 14.69
C GLY A 876 17.34 -32.78 13.42
N PHE A 877 17.47 -31.46 13.55
CA PHE A 877 17.46 -30.56 12.40
C PHE A 877 18.68 -30.79 11.50
N THR A 878 18.47 -30.84 10.19
CA THR A 878 19.54 -30.98 9.18
C THR A 878 19.50 -29.80 8.21
N ALA A 879 20.68 -29.32 7.81
CA ALA A 879 20.80 -28.24 6.85
C ALA A 879 20.36 -28.68 5.45
N ALA A 880 19.72 -27.78 4.70
CA ALA A 880 19.36 -28.04 3.31
C ALA A 880 20.60 -28.16 2.41
N ALA A 881 20.45 -28.81 1.24
CA ALA A 881 21.51 -28.86 0.22
C ALA A 881 21.97 -27.45 -0.17
N GLY A 882 23.27 -27.27 -0.41
CA GLY A 882 23.87 -25.97 -0.70
C GLY A 882 23.92 -24.98 0.47
N ARG A 883 23.62 -25.41 1.70
CA ARG A 883 23.55 -24.57 2.92
C ARG A 883 24.42 -25.09 4.06
N GLY A 884 25.58 -25.65 3.73
CA GLY A 884 26.53 -26.22 4.69
C GLY A 884 26.28 -27.69 5.00
N ASN A 885 25.52 -28.39 4.15
CA ASN A 885 25.36 -29.84 4.29
C ASN A 885 26.67 -30.55 3.95
N GLU A 886 26.93 -31.65 4.64
CA GLU A 886 28.17 -32.40 4.54
C GLU A 886 27.93 -33.80 3.99
N PHE A 887 28.84 -34.27 3.15
CA PHE A 887 28.84 -35.64 2.67
C PHE A 887 30.26 -36.11 2.36
N GLN A 888 30.47 -37.42 2.42
CA GLN A 888 31.72 -38.02 2.00
C GLN A 888 31.64 -38.49 0.54
N VAL A 889 32.75 -38.36 -0.19
CA VAL A 889 32.94 -38.96 -1.51
C VAL A 889 34.29 -39.66 -1.58
N THR A 890 34.33 -40.78 -2.27
CA THR A 890 35.58 -41.48 -2.58
C THR A 890 35.84 -41.38 -4.08
N ILE A 891 36.90 -40.65 -4.44
CA ILE A 891 37.30 -40.44 -5.83
C ILE A 891 38.64 -41.14 -6.04
N GLU A 892 38.69 -42.16 -6.89
CA GLU A 892 39.92 -42.92 -7.20
C GLU A 892 40.64 -43.42 -5.92
N GLY A 893 39.87 -43.93 -4.95
CA GLY A 893 40.39 -44.43 -3.68
C GLY A 893 40.71 -43.36 -2.62
N ARG A 894 40.58 -42.07 -2.93
CA ARG A 894 40.77 -40.95 -1.99
C ARG A 894 39.43 -40.56 -1.38
N THR A 895 39.27 -40.76 -0.08
CA THR A 895 38.06 -40.33 0.65
C THR A 895 38.20 -38.88 1.08
N LEU A 896 37.20 -38.07 0.75
CA LEU A 896 37.10 -36.64 1.00
C LEU A 896 35.83 -36.33 1.80
N THR A 897 35.90 -35.33 2.65
CA THR A 897 34.71 -34.72 3.27
C THR A 897 34.36 -33.45 2.51
N VAL A 898 33.13 -33.32 2.02
CA VAL A 898 32.69 -32.15 1.23
C VAL A 898 31.61 -31.40 1.99
N ILE A 899 31.80 -30.09 2.14
CA ILE A 899 30.84 -29.14 2.70
C ILE A 899 30.24 -28.35 1.54
N ASP A 900 28.97 -28.62 1.25
CA ASP A 900 28.22 -27.95 0.20
C ASP A 900 27.49 -26.72 0.73
N ASP A 901 28.09 -25.54 0.51
CA ASP A 901 27.51 -24.22 0.81
C ASP A 901 27.44 -23.34 -0.47
N ALA A 902 27.23 -24.00 -1.62
CA ALA A 902 27.35 -23.41 -2.95
C ALA A 902 26.04 -22.80 -3.49
N TYR A 903 25.02 -22.57 -2.65
CA TYR A 903 23.76 -21.98 -3.10
C TYR A 903 23.88 -20.48 -3.39
N ASN A 904 24.49 -19.70 -2.48
CA ASN A 904 24.72 -18.27 -2.68
C ASN A 904 25.87 -17.78 -1.79
N ALA A 905 26.45 -16.63 -2.13
CA ALA A 905 27.54 -16.02 -1.37
C ALA A 905 27.37 -14.49 -1.23
N ASN A 906 27.93 -14.00 -0.14
CA ASN A 906 28.13 -12.60 0.23
C ASN A 906 29.23 -12.57 1.32
N PRO A 907 29.82 -11.40 1.65
CA PRO A 907 30.99 -11.33 2.51
C PRO A 907 30.79 -12.01 3.87
N GLY A 908 29.65 -11.77 4.53
CA GLY A 908 29.38 -12.37 5.84
C GLY A 908 29.17 -13.88 5.77
N SER A 909 28.49 -14.39 4.74
CA SER A 909 28.32 -15.84 4.58
C SER A 909 29.62 -16.53 4.20
N MET A 910 30.49 -15.89 3.40
CA MET A 910 31.85 -16.38 3.11
C MET A 910 32.66 -16.52 4.40
N ALA A 911 32.66 -15.49 5.25
CA ALA A 911 33.35 -15.52 6.53
C ALA A 911 32.85 -16.68 7.43
N ALA A 912 31.54 -16.87 7.52
CA ALA A 912 30.95 -17.96 8.31
C ALA A 912 31.33 -19.35 7.78
N ALA A 913 31.39 -19.53 6.45
CA ALA A 913 31.75 -20.80 5.85
C ALA A 913 33.25 -21.13 6.03
N LEU A 914 34.13 -20.12 5.90
CA LEU A 914 35.56 -20.28 6.19
C LEU A 914 35.81 -20.60 7.67
N ALA A 915 35.10 -19.93 8.58
CA ALA A 915 35.16 -20.23 10.01
C ALA A 915 34.70 -21.67 10.31
N ALA A 916 33.60 -22.11 9.67
CA ALA A 916 33.08 -23.46 9.82
C ALA A 916 34.06 -24.52 9.28
N LEU A 917 34.79 -24.23 8.20
CA LEU A 917 35.84 -25.10 7.68
C LEU A 917 37.05 -25.16 8.64
N GLY A 918 37.51 -24.00 9.13
CA GLY A 918 38.64 -23.90 10.05
C GLY A 918 38.41 -24.57 11.41
N GLY A 919 37.19 -24.46 11.94
CA GLY A 919 36.81 -25.05 13.24
C GLY A 919 36.65 -26.57 13.25
N ARG A 920 36.85 -27.25 12.10
CA ARG A 920 36.70 -28.70 11.99
C ARG A 920 38.03 -29.44 12.18
N PRO A 921 38.01 -30.63 12.80
CA PRO A 921 39.10 -31.58 12.67
C PRO A 921 39.18 -32.01 11.20
N ALA A 922 40.36 -31.89 10.59
CA ALA A 922 40.63 -32.41 9.26
C ALA A 922 41.71 -33.50 9.38
N ALA A 923 41.47 -34.65 8.73
CA ALA A 923 42.46 -35.72 8.65
C ALA A 923 43.56 -35.39 7.61
N GLY A 924 43.20 -34.62 6.58
CA GLY A 924 44.08 -34.02 5.60
C GLY A 924 43.96 -32.49 5.62
N ARG A 925 43.97 -31.85 4.44
CA ARG A 925 43.97 -30.39 4.29
C ARG A 925 42.56 -29.80 4.34
N ARG A 926 42.45 -28.54 4.76
CA ARG A 926 41.27 -27.69 4.61
C ARG A 926 41.32 -26.97 3.28
N VAL A 927 40.45 -27.35 2.36
CA VAL A 927 40.42 -26.83 0.99
C VAL A 927 39.18 -25.95 0.80
N ALA A 928 39.35 -24.71 0.34
CA ALA A 928 38.25 -23.82 -0.01
C ALA A 928 38.15 -23.63 -1.53
N VAL A 929 36.99 -23.92 -2.11
CA VAL A 929 36.67 -23.70 -3.53
C VAL A 929 35.62 -22.59 -3.61
N LEU A 930 36.03 -21.43 -4.11
CA LEU A 930 35.27 -20.18 -4.02
C LEU A 930 34.90 -19.64 -5.41
N GLY A 931 33.61 -19.42 -5.65
CA GLY A 931 33.11 -18.62 -6.76
C GLY A 931 32.70 -17.23 -6.29
N GLU A 932 32.67 -16.27 -7.21
CA GLU A 932 32.40 -14.85 -6.92
C GLU A 932 31.16 -14.59 -6.07
N MET A 933 31.24 -13.51 -5.31
CA MET A 933 30.12 -12.87 -4.63
C MET A 933 29.52 -11.79 -5.55
N LEU A 934 28.34 -12.05 -6.08
CA LEU A 934 27.64 -11.15 -7.00
C LEU A 934 26.80 -10.09 -6.26
N GLU A 935 26.37 -9.06 -7.00
CA GLU A 935 25.49 -7.96 -6.52
C GLU A 935 26.07 -7.06 -5.41
N LEU A 936 27.40 -6.95 -5.33
CA LEU A 936 28.11 -6.14 -4.32
C LEU A 936 28.38 -4.68 -4.76
N GLY A 937 28.05 -4.32 -6.00
CA GLY A 937 28.25 -2.97 -6.52
C GLY A 937 29.74 -2.60 -6.69
N PRO A 938 30.08 -1.30 -6.67
CA PRO A 938 31.43 -0.82 -7.02
C PRO A 938 32.56 -1.35 -6.12
N GLN A 939 32.25 -1.78 -4.89
CA GLN A 939 33.23 -2.30 -3.93
C GLN A 939 33.44 -3.82 -4.04
N ALA A 940 32.90 -4.48 -5.08
CA ALA A 940 32.95 -5.94 -5.20
C ALA A 940 34.38 -6.50 -5.10
N ALA A 941 35.35 -5.92 -5.81
CA ALA A 941 36.75 -6.38 -5.78
C ALA A 941 37.37 -6.28 -4.37
N GLU A 942 37.06 -5.21 -3.63
CA GLU A 942 37.55 -5.01 -2.26
C GLU A 942 37.03 -6.12 -1.33
N TYR A 943 35.74 -6.45 -1.41
CA TYR A 943 35.16 -7.52 -0.61
C TYR A 943 35.75 -8.90 -0.91
N HIS A 944 36.15 -9.17 -2.16
CA HIS A 944 36.83 -10.42 -2.50
C HIS A 944 38.24 -10.47 -1.91
N ALA A 945 38.99 -9.37 -1.99
CA ALA A 945 40.33 -9.27 -1.39
C ALA A 945 40.31 -9.42 0.15
N GLN A 946 39.26 -8.91 0.82
CA GLN A 946 39.05 -9.03 2.26
C GLN A 946 38.85 -10.48 2.76
N LEU A 947 38.76 -11.48 1.87
CA LEU A 947 38.75 -12.89 2.28
C LEU A 947 40.14 -13.41 2.67
N ALA A 948 41.24 -12.79 2.22
CA ALA A 948 42.59 -13.27 2.50
C ALA A 948 42.91 -13.37 4.01
N PRO A 949 42.64 -12.32 4.83
CA PRO A 949 42.87 -12.40 6.27
C PRO A 949 42.03 -13.47 6.96
N LEU A 950 40.86 -13.84 6.40
CA LEU A 950 40.01 -14.89 6.96
C LEU A 950 40.56 -16.28 6.66
N ILE A 951 41.08 -16.49 5.44
CA ILE A 951 41.73 -17.74 5.03
C ILE A 951 42.93 -18.03 5.93
N GLU A 952 43.75 -17.01 6.21
CA GLU A 952 44.87 -17.11 7.14
C GLU A 952 44.38 -17.38 8.58
N ARG A 953 43.45 -16.56 9.09
CA ARG A 953 42.92 -16.69 10.46
C ARG A 953 42.35 -18.07 10.76
N PHE A 954 41.68 -18.69 9.79
CA PHE A 954 41.05 -19.99 9.95
C PHE A 954 41.93 -21.16 9.48
N ALA A 955 43.22 -20.90 9.22
CA ALA A 955 44.20 -21.90 8.83
C ALA A 955 43.70 -22.79 7.67
N ILE A 956 43.23 -22.14 6.61
CA ILE A 956 42.82 -22.81 5.38
C ILE A 956 44.06 -23.11 4.54
N ASP A 957 44.31 -24.39 4.27
CA ASP A 957 45.56 -24.87 3.69
C ASP A 957 45.64 -24.65 2.17
N ARG A 958 44.50 -24.64 1.48
CA ARG A 958 44.45 -24.59 0.00
C ARG A 958 43.21 -23.85 -0.50
N VAL A 959 43.37 -22.97 -1.49
CA VAL A 959 42.29 -22.17 -2.06
C VAL A 959 42.26 -22.31 -3.58
N HIS A 960 41.09 -22.67 -4.12
CA HIS A 960 40.77 -22.56 -5.54
C HIS A 960 39.67 -21.51 -5.70
N ALA A 961 39.85 -20.57 -6.63
CA ALA A 961 38.93 -19.48 -6.88
C ALA A 961 38.54 -19.42 -8.35
N VAL A 962 37.30 -19.04 -8.66
CA VAL A 962 36.80 -18.85 -10.03
C VAL A 962 36.11 -17.50 -10.18
N GLY A 963 36.55 -16.73 -11.17
CA GLY A 963 36.03 -15.41 -11.53
C GLY A 963 37.05 -14.27 -11.44
N ASP A 964 36.75 -13.19 -12.16
CA ASP A 964 37.67 -12.06 -12.44
C ASP A 964 37.95 -11.19 -11.21
N LEU A 965 37.05 -11.15 -10.23
CA LEU A 965 37.16 -10.30 -9.03
C LEU A 965 38.14 -10.82 -7.98
N TYR A 966 38.70 -12.02 -8.17
CA TYR A 966 39.60 -12.64 -7.19
C TYR A 966 41.07 -12.25 -7.32
N GLY A 967 41.46 -11.38 -8.26
CA GLY A 967 42.86 -10.95 -8.42
C GLY A 967 43.49 -10.43 -7.11
N GLY A 968 42.80 -9.53 -6.40
CA GLY A 968 43.29 -8.99 -5.13
C GLY A 968 43.37 -10.02 -3.98
N LEU A 969 42.46 -11.01 -3.96
CA LEU A 969 42.57 -12.14 -3.03
C LEU A 969 43.81 -12.98 -3.36
N TRP A 970 43.97 -13.30 -4.64
CA TRP A 970 45.03 -14.17 -5.13
C TRP A 970 46.40 -13.60 -4.83
N ASP A 971 46.61 -12.29 -5.07
CA ASP A 971 47.87 -11.60 -4.79
C ASP A 971 48.21 -11.56 -3.30
N ALA A 972 47.21 -11.56 -2.42
CA ALA A 972 47.40 -11.50 -0.97
C ALA A 972 47.69 -12.85 -0.32
N LEU A 973 47.35 -13.99 -0.95
CA LEU A 973 47.57 -15.32 -0.37
C LEU A 973 49.04 -15.77 -0.50
N PRO A 974 49.63 -16.51 0.46
CA PRO A 974 50.92 -17.17 0.29
C PRO A 974 50.91 -18.20 -0.86
N ALA A 975 52.07 -18.44 -1.50
CA ALA A 975 52.17 -19.33 -2.66
C ALA A 975 51.75 -20.77 -2.36
N GLU A 976 51.99 -21.24 -1.14
CA GLU A 976 51.61 -22.56 -0.64
C GLU A 976 50.09 -22.75 -0.53
N GLN A 977 49.34 -21.69 -0.23
CA GLN A 977 47.87 -21.73 -0.13
C GLN A 977 47.18 -21.57 -1.49
N ARG A 978 47.89 -21.04 -2.50
CA ARG A 978 47.37 -20.82 -3.85
C ARG A 978 47.23 -22.16 -4.60
N GLY A 979 46.00 -22.62 -4.78
CA GLY A 979 45.65 -23.76 -5.63
C GLY A 979 45.49 -23.35 -7.09
N THR A 980 44.34 -22.78 -7.46
CA THR A 980 44.12 -22.23 -8.81
C THR A 980 43.19 -21.03 -8.80
N LEU A 981 43.53 -19.99 -9.57
CA LEU A 981 42.60 -18.94 -9.99
C LEU A 981 42.17 -19.24 -11.43
N ALA A 982 40.93 -19.69 -11.59
CA ALA A 982 40.38 -20.18 -12.85
C ALA A 982 39.46 -19.14 -13.51
N GLY A 983 39.43 -19.15 -14.85
CA GLY A 983 38.45 -18.39 -15.63
C GLY A 983 37.11 -19.10 -15.79
N SER A 984 37.05 -20.41 -15.51
CA SER A 984 35.86 -21.25 -15.73
C SER A 984 35.69 -22.35 -14.68
N LEU A 985 34.46 -22.86 -14.53
CA LEU A 985 34.19 -24.02 -13.67
C LEU A 985 34.80 -25.30 -14.23
N GLU A 986 34.96 -25.40 -15.54
CA GLU A 986 35.62 -26.52 -16.22
C GLU A 986 37.08 -26.66 -15.78
N GLU A 987 37.81 -25.55 -15.69
CA GLU A 987 39.17 -25.52 -15.15
C GLU A 987 39.22 -25.95 -13.67
N ILE A 988 38.28 -25.46 -12.85
CA ILE A 988 38.16 -25.91 -11.45
C ILE A 988 37.94 -27.42 -11.38
N ARG A 989 37.03 -27.98 -12.19
CA ARG A 989 36.79 -29.43 -12.22
C ARG A 989 38.03 -30.22 -12.62
N ALA A 990 38.82 -29.72 -13.57
CA ALA A 990 40.05 -30.37 -13.99
C ALA A 990 41.08 -30.40 -12.85
N VAL A 991 41.29 -29.27 -12.17
CA VAL A 991 42.25 -29.14 -11.06
C VAL A 991 41.83 -29.97 -9.85
N LEU A 992 40.54 -29.97 -9.49
CA LEU A 992 40.07 -30.71 -8.32
C LEU A 992 40.28 -32.23 -8.46
N ARG A 993 40.33 -32.78 -9.68
CA ARG A 993 40.67 -34.21 -9.87
C ARG A 993 42.10 -34.53 -9.48
N THR A 994 43.03 -33.62 -9.75
CA THR A 994 44.46 -33.82 -9.56
C THR A 994 44.97 -33.34 -8.20
N ASP A 995 44.43 -32.23 -7.68
CA ASP A 995 44.98 -31.57 -6.49
C ASP A 995 44.46 -32.16 -5.17
N LEU A 996 43.24 -32.70 -5.13
CA LEU A 996 42.63 -33.22 -3.90
C LEU A 996 43.32 -34.49 -3.39
N GLN A 997 43.53 -34.57 -2.07
CA GLN A 997 44.24 -35.64 -1.36
C GLN A 997 43.30 -36.38 -0.40
N ALA A 998 43.63 -37.63 -0.08
CA ALA A 998 42.86 -38.41 0.90
C ALA A 998 42.83 -37.71 2.26
N GLY A 999 41.63 -37.63 2.85
CA GLY A 999 41.40 -36.96 4.14
C GLY A 999 41.11 -35.46 4.05
N ASP A 1000 41.18 -34.84 2.87
CA ASP A 1000 40.85 -33.43 2.71
C ASP A 1000 39.38 -33.13 3.06
N THR A 1001 39.17 -31.96 3.67
CA THR A 1001 37.85 -31.36 3.89
C THR A 1001 37.66 -30.18 2.93
N VAL A 1002 36.74 -30.30 1.99
CA VAL A 1002 36.54 -29.38 0.87
C VAL A 1002 35.26 -28.56 1.05
N LEU A 1003 35.40 -27.24 1.18
CA LEU A 1003 34.27 -26.30 1.15
C LEU A 1003 34.00 -25.83 -0.29
N LEU A 1004 32.74 -25.92 -0.71
CA LEU A 1004 32.28 -25.36 -1.99
C LEU A 1004 31.36 -24.17 -1.72
N LYS A 1005 31.68 -22.99 -2.25
CA LYS A 1005 30.88 -21.78 -1.99
C LYS A 1005 30.94 -20.76 -3.13
N GLY A 1006 29.82 -20.13 -3.45
CA GLY A 1006 29.75 -19.03 -4.42
C GLY A 1006 28.33 -18.52 -4.62
N SER A 1007 28.16 -17.37 -5.29
CA SER A 1007 26.83 -16.87 -5.64
C SER A 1007 26.15 -17.78 -6.66
N HIS A 1008 24.82 -17.89 -6.62
CA HIS A 1008 24.07 -18.81 -7.49
C HIS A 1008 24.41 -18.63 -8.99
N GLY A 1009 24.59 -17.37 -9.43
CA GLY A 1009 24.93 -17.04 -10.82
C GLY A 1009 26.28 -17.56 -11.30
N THR A 1010 27.17 -17.98 -10.38
CA THR A 1010 28.49 -18.54 -10.73
C THR A 1010 28.42 -20.00 -11.18
N GLY A 1011 27.30 -20.70 -10.94
CA GLY A 1011 27.16 -22.13 -11.27
C GLY A 1011 27.83 -23.09 -10.28
N MET A 1012 28.45 -22.59 -9.20
CA MET A 1012 29.14 -23.39 -8.17
C MET A 1012 28.28 -24.53 -7.59
N TYR A 1013 26.96 -24.35 -7.51
CA TYR A 1013 26.00 -25.36 -7.05
C TYR A 1013 26.02 -26.67 -7.86
N THR A 1014 26.66 -26.68 -9.03
CA THR A 1014 26.83 -27.89 -9.86
C THR A 1014 27.99 -28.79 -9.40
N LEU A 1015 28.98 -28.24 -8.68
CA LEU A 1015 30.17 -28.99 -8.25
C LEU A 1015 29.87 -30.15 -7.27
N PRO A 1016 28.97 -30.02 -6.28
CA PRO A 1016 28.64 -31.15 -5.40
C PRO A 1016 28.10 -32.37 -6.16
N ALA A 1017 27.21 -32.14 -7.12
CA ALA A 1017 26.65 -33.21 -7.96
C ALA A 1017 27.71 -33.82 -8.88
N TRP A 1018 28.57 -32.97 -9.45
CA TRP A 1018 29.72 -33.43 -10.22
C TRP A 1018 30.67 -34.31 -9.40
N LEU A 1019 31.08 -33.90 -8.19
CA LEU A 1019 31.95 -34.71 -7.32
C LEU A 1019 31.33 -36.07 -7.01
N LYS A 1020 30.02 -36.12 -6.74
CA LYS A 1020 29.29 -37.38 -6.53
C LYS A 1020 29.30 -38.28 -7.76
N SER A 1021 29.26 -37.71 -8.96
CA SER A 1021 29.37 -38.48 -10.22
C SER A 1021 30.76 -39.06 -10.50
N GLN A 1022 31.80 -38.56 -9.82
CA GLN A 1022 33.18 -39.05 -9.99
C GLN A 1022 33.50 -40.24 -9.07
N VAL A 1023 32.54 -40.70 -8.26
CA VAL A 1023 32.74 -41.85 -7.38
C VAL A 1023 32.91 -43.10 -8.23
N THR A 1024 34.14 -43.61 -8.28
CA THR A 1024 34.44 -44.93 -8.86
C THR A 1024 33.89 -46.01 -7.94
N THR A 1025 32.81 -46.67 -8.33
CA THR A 1025 32.43 -47.96 -7.76
C THR A 1025 33.59 -48.93 -7.97
N PRO A 1026 34.07 -49.67 -6.96
CA PRO A 1026 34.96 -50.80 -7.21
C PRO A 1026 34.17 -51.84 -8.02
N SER A 1027 34.30 -51.81 -9.34
CA SER A 1027 33.70 -52.79 -10.24
C SER A 1027 34.60 -54.02 -10.29
N ALA A 1028 34.06 -55.13 -9.80
CA ALA A 1028 34.03 -56.41 -10.50
C ALA A 1028 35.04 -56.56 -11.65
N LEU A 1029 36.27 -56.93 -11.30
CA LEU A 1029 37.13 -57.74 -12.16
C LEU A 1029 36.80 -59.21 -11.89
N ALA A 1030 35.71 -59.71 -12.46
CA ALA A 1030 35.54 -61.10 -12.89
C ALA A 1030 34.12 -61.30 -13.45
N SER A 1031 34.06 -61.89 -14.65
CA SER A 1031 32.90 -62.16 -15.51
C SER A 1031 32.35 -60.91 -16.23
N GLU A 1032 32.22 -60.87 -17.55
CA GLU A 1032 32.24 -61.95 -18.52
C GLU A 1032 32.51 -61.37 -19.91
N SER A 1033 33.46 -62.00 -20.58
CA SER A 1033 33.68 -61.88 -22.01
C SER A 1033 32.44 -62.35 -22.79
N ALA A 1034 32.14 -61.64 -23.88
CA ALA A 1034 31.26 -62.05 -24.98
C ALA A 1034 29.74 -61.88 -24.71
N ARG A 1035 28.90 -61.31 -25.57
CA ARG A 1035 28.86 -61.35 -27.04
C ARG A 1035 28.05 -60.16 -27.59
N LEU A 1036 28.59 -59.55 -28.64
CA LEU A 1036 27.95 -59.18 -29.92
C LEU A 1036 26.49 -58.66 -29.94
N LEU A 1037 26.36 -57.41 -30.42
CA LEU A 1037 25.22 -56.80 -31.15
C LEU A 1037 24.87 -57.59 -32.44
N PRO A 1038 23.81 -57.28 -33.25
CA PRO A 1038 22.72 -56.27 -33.13
C PRO A 1038 21.31 -56.81 -33.49
N GLY A 1039 20.26 -55.96 -33.38
CA GLY A 1039 19.10 -56.07 -34.27
C GLY A 1039 17.76 -55.59 -33.72
N SER A 1040 17.33 -54.39 -34.13
CA SER A 1040 15.96 -53.89 -33.99
C SER A 1040 14.96 -54.79 -34.73
N LEU A 1041 13.78 -55.05 -34.18
CA LEU A 1041 12.74 -55.83 -34.87
C LEU A 1041 11.46 -55.01 -35.12
N LYS A 1042 10.91 -55.17 -36.34
CA LYS A 1042 9.63 -54.62 -36.82
C LYS A 1042 8.43 -55.46 -36.30
N PRO A 1043 7.18 -54.97 -36.46
CA PRO A 1043 6.10 -55.14 -35.46
C PRO A 1043 5.06 -56.23 -35.76
N ASN A 1044 4.29 -56.58 -34.72
CA ASN A 1044 2.95 -57.23 -34.65
C ASN A 1044 2.67 -58.48 -35.49
N GLU A 1045 2.20 -59.57 -34.84
CA GLU A 1045 0.87 -60.20 -35.06
C GLU A 1045 0.65 -61.52 -34.25
N THR A 1046 -0.59 -61.65 -33.73
CA THR A 1046 -1.38 -62.85 -33.34
C THR A 1046 -1.20 -63.61 -32.00
N ALA A 1047 -2.38 -63.76 -31.33
CA ALA A 1047 -2.92 -64.81 -30.41
C ALA A 1047 -2.08 -65.26 -29.20
N ASP A 1048 -2.56 -65.29 -27.95
CA ASP A 1048 -3.88 -65.42 -27.32
C ASP A 1048 -3.97 -64.54 -26.06
#